data_AF-A0A1B8Y9U0-F1
#
_entry.id   AF-A0A1B8Y9U0-F1
#
_cell.length_a   1.000
_cell.length_b   1.000
_cell.length_c   1.000
_cell.angle_alpha   90.00
_cell.angle_beta   90.00
_cell.angle_gamma   90.00
#
_symmetry.space_group_name_H-M   'P 1'
#
loop_
_entity.id
_entity.type
_entity.pdbx_description
1 polymer ?
#
loop_
_entity_poly.entity_id
_entity_poly.type
_entity_poly.pdbx_seq_one_letter_code
_entity_poly.pdbx_strand_id
1 'polypeptide(L)'
;MSGAEHKIPNYNCQTNSKLVGYLGDLSTRTTYTIAQLAGVFGYPQIGYGSMDPALNDRTQFPSFYRTIPNEEAEMDGIVQILKHFGWKWVGLIISNDDTGYRFRERISKALAGIGGCLAFSSVIRQKTITLDYERITGDITKTTANVIVIFVTTKFASSFVEYFAVKKMPKCELGRTFNGSLSLSIQEGEIPGFEDFINTFSLNSYPGDYYIEIAWETFFSCSIPNTSNTSKLENSMGNESLRNLFVYVTTNYRLTYRVYTAVYALARALHNLYSAQPPANHWGRLETLKRRVKPWQINNYLRSAAFTMSSGDTLYFDEYGDPPARFDITKCFFLPNHLVDIIKVGYFEASKNEKYLYINNSADLWSPYFKMAPESLCNAPCAPGYRKSKIEGKPFCCYCCVRCADGEMSNSTDAVTCVKCPEDQKSNRQKTDCVPKALNYLSYMDTLGASLASAAIILFITTSAVMGIFVKYWETPIVRANNQNLSCLLLISLMLCFLCTLLFIGRPTQICCLLRQVTFGIVFTISVSSVLAKTLTVIIAFNATKPGSKLKKYVGTQLSILVVSACSLGETVISVVWMASSPPFPDADTSSKMDTIVLMCNEGSNTFFFCIIGYIGTLALLSFIAAFLAKDFPDRFNEAKNITFSMLGFCSVWGAFVPAYLSSKGSRMVAVEIFAILSSSAGLLICIFVPKCYIIFKRPELNKMRKICST
;
A
#
# COMPACT_ATOMS: atom_id res chain seq x y z
N MET A 1 45.48 -29.09 33.50
CA MET A 1 45.95 -29.86 34.68
C MET A 1 47.45 -30.08 34.51
N SER A 2 48.26 -29.91 35.56
CA SER A 2 49.70 -30.21 35.51
C SER A 2 49.89 -31.72 35.50
N GLY A 3 50.32 -32.29 34.37
CA GLY A 3 50.45 -33.73 34.15
C GLY A 3 51.54 -34.40 34.99
N ALA A 4 51.27 -34.66 36.26
CA ALA A 4 52.08 -35.56 37.09
C ALA A 4 51.17 -36.42 37.97
N GLU A 5 51.54 -37.70 38.11
CA GLU A 5 50.68 -38.78 38.59
C GLU A 5 50.24 -38.69 40.06
N HIS A 6 50.91 -37.94 40.95
CA HIS A 6 50.57 -37.91 42.38
C HIS A 6 50.44 -36.47 42.91
N LYS A 7 49.26 -36.14 43.47
CA LYS A 7 48.93 -34.83 44.04
C LYS A 7 48.87 -34.91 45.56
N ILE A 8 49.71 -34.12 46.24
CA ILE A 8 49.61 -33.87 47.69
C ILE A 8 48.97 -32.47 47.87
N PRO A 9 47.80 -32.34 48.52
CA PRO A 9 47.20 -31.04 48.79
C PRO A 9 48.12 -30.15 49.62
N ASN A 10 48.26 -28.87 49.28
CA ASN A 10 49.14 -27.87 49.93
C ASN A 10 50.67 -28.08 49.83
N TYR A 11 51.16 -29.04 49.05
CA TYR A 11 52.61 -29.24 48.86
C TYR A 11 53.01 -28.98 47.41
N ASN A 12 53.77 -27.91 47.16
CA ASN A 12 54.28 -27.57 45.83
C ASN A 12 55.72 -28.06 45.66
N CYS A 13 55.92 -29.24 45.07
CA CYS A 13 57.26 -29.78 44.77
C CYS A 13 57.99 -29.01 43.64
N GLN A 14 57.35 -28.08 42.94
CA GLN A 14 57.98 -27.30 41.87
C GLN A 14 58.49 -25.95 42.40
N THR A 15 59.75 -25.89 42.80
CA THR A 15 60.43 -24.63 43.17
C THR A 15 60.66 -23.70 41.99
N ASN A 16 60.52 -24.18 40.74
CA ASN A 16 60.92 -23.48 39.51
C ASN A 16 59.77 -23.04 38.58
N SER A 17 58.52 -23.44 38.81
CA SER A 17 57.37 -23.06 37.96
C SER A 17 56.22 -22.51 38.78
N LYS A 18 55.72 -21.34 38.39
CA LYS A 18 54.60 -20.66 39.05
C LYS A 18 53.40 -20.63 38.12
N LEU A 19 52.25 -21.09 38.62
CA LEU A 19 50.98 -20.96 37.89
C LEU A 19 50.58 -19.47 37.84
N VAL A 20 50.33 -18.99 36.63
CA VAL A 20 50.03 -17.58 36.35
C VAL A 20 48.66 -17.36 35.71
N GLY A 21 48.06 -18.39 35.13
CA GLY A 21 46.74 -18.34 34.50
C GLY A 21 46.33 -19.69 33.93
N TYR A 22 45.09 -19.76 33.45
CA TYR A 22 44.50 -20.95 32.83
C TYR A 22 44.17 -20.67 31.37
N LEU A 23 44.35 -21.68 30.52
CA LEU A 23 43.87 -21.69 29.15
C LEU A 23 42.82 -22.80 29.01
N GLY A 24 41.73 -22.51 28.30
CA GLY A 24 40.62 -23.43 28.13
C GLY A 24 39.42 -23.14 29.03
N ASP A 25 38.37 -23.96 29.01
CA ASP A 25 38.27 -25.25 28.31
C ASP A 25 37.49 -25.13 26.99
N LEU A 26 37.41 -26.22 26.22
CA LEU A 26 36.55 -26.36 25.04
C LEU A 26 35.07 -26.43 25.42
N SER A 27 34.75 -27.14 26.50
CA SER A 27 33.36 -27.32 26.96
C SER A 27 32.88 -26.12 27.78
N THR A 28 31.66 -25.64 27.48
CA THR A 28 31.02 -24.55 28.23
C THR A 28 30.84 -24.91 29.71
N ARG A 29 30.46 -26.15 30.03
CA ARG A 29 30.18 -26.57 31.42
C ARG A 29 31.42 -26.54 32.30
N THR A 30 32.54 -27.03 31.79
CA THR A 30 33.83 -27.04 32.50
C THR A 30 34.39 -25.62 32.57
N THR A 31 34.24 -24.83 31.51
CA THR A 31 34.62 -23.42 31.48
C THR A 31 33.96 -22.63 32.61
N TYR A 32 32.64 -22.78 32.81
CA TYR A 32 31.94 -22.14 33.94
C TYR A 32 32.55 -22.48 35.30
N THR A 33 32.83 -23.77 35.52
CA THR A 33 33.36 -24.26 36.79
C THR A 33 34.76 -23.70 37.06
N ILE A 34 35.62 -23.68 36.03
CA ILE A 34 36.98 -23.14 36.14
C ILE A 34 36.93 -21.63 36.31
N ALA A 35 36.03 -20.91 35.62
CA ALA A 35 35.97 -19.45 35.64
C ALA A 35 35.51 -18.90 36.98
N GLN A 36 34.54 -19.56 37.62
CA GLN A 36 34.13 -19.22 38.98
C GLN A 36 35.28 -19.42 39.97
N LEU A 37 35.95 -20.57 39.91
CA LEU A 37 37.05 -20.88 40.83
C LEU A 37 38.25 -19.95 40.62
N ALA A 38 38.66 -19.76 39.37
CA ALA A 38 39.77 -18.88 39.00
C ALA A 38 39.47 -17.42 39.36
N GLY A 39 38.22 -16.99 39.19
CA GLY A 39 37.74 -15.67 39.58
C GLY A 39 37.92 -15.37 41.07
N VAL A 40 37.57 -16.32 41.95
CA VAL A 40 37.74 -16.19 43.42
C VAL A 40 39.20 -15.96 43.80
N PHE A 41 40.13 -16.67 43.14
CA PHE A 41 41.56 -16.57 43.42
C PHE A 41 42.29 -15.51 42.58
N GLY A 42 41.56 -14.78 41.72
CA GLY A 42 42.11 -13.76 40.84
C GLY A 42 43.04 -14.28 39.74
N TYR A 43 42.93 -15.55 39.34
CA TYR A 43 43.68 -16.09 38.22
C TYR A 43 42.97 -15.76 36.90
N PRO A 44 43.68 -15.24 35.89
CA PRO A 44 43.10 -15.08 34.57
C PRO A 44 42.85 -16.44 33.92
N GLN A 45 41.68 -16.61 33.33
CA GLN A 45 41.36 -17.73 32.44
C GLN A 45 41.07 -17.19 31.05
N ILE A 46 41.70 -17.76 30.02
CA ILE A 46 41.41 -17.43 28.62
C ILE A 46 40.79 -18.66 27.95
N GLY A 47 39.47 -18.61 27.73
CA GLY A 47 38.72 -19.64 27.03
C GLY A 47 38.84 -19.52 25.51
N TYR A 48 38.84 -20.65 24.81
CA TYR A 48 38.90 -20.69 23.34
C TYR A 48 37.75 -21.46 22.69
N GLY A 49 36.84 -22.07 23.48
CA GLY A 49 35.77 -22.92 22.96
C GLY A 49 34.34 -22.48 23.28
N SER A 50 34.12 -21.80 24.41
CA SER A 50 32.76 -21.42 24.84
C SER A 50 32.34 -20.04 24.33
N MET A 51 31.27 -20.01 23.54
CA MET A 51 30.68 -18.78 22.99
C MET A 51 29.51 -18.23 23.82
N ASP A 52 29.12 -18.90 24.91
CA ASP A 52 27.92 -18.56 25.70
C ASP A 52 28.01 -17.13 26.29
N PRO A 53 27.00 -16.26 26.11
CA PRO A 53 27.02 -14.90 26.61
C PRO A 53 26.92 -14.81 28.13
N ALA A 54 26.49 -15.86 28.84
CA ALA A 54 26.46 -15.81 30.30
C ALA A 54 27.86 -15.63 30.92
N LEU A 55 28.93 -15.98 30.20
CA LEU A 55 30.32 -15.71 30.61
C LEU A 55 30.72 -14.22 30.57
N ASN A 56 29.88 -13.35 29.98
CA ASN A 56 30.13 -11.91 29.93
C ASN A 56 29.82 -11.19 31.25
N ASP A 57 29.14 -11.87 32.19
CA ASP A 57 28.85 -11.31 33.51
C ASP A 57 30.15 -11.15 34.31
N ARG A 58 30.69 -9.92 34.30
CA ARG A 58 31.93 -9.57 35.02
C ARG A 58 31.81 -9.65 36.53
N THR A 59 30.59 -9.70 37.08
CA THR A 59 30.38 -9.88 38.52
C THR A 59 30.61 -11.33 38.92
N GLN A 60 30.16 -12.27 38.10
CA GLN A 60 30.36 -13.71 38.31
C GLN A 60 31.71 -14.21 37.81
N PHE A 61 32.21 -13.65 36.69
CA PHE A 61 33.43 -14.07 36.00
C PHE A 61 34.44 -12.92 35.81
N PRO A 62 34.96 -12.33 36.91
CA PRO A 62 35.77 -11.11 36.85
C PRO A 62 37.15 -11.27 36.17
N SER A 63 37.67 -12.50 36.12
CA SER A 63 38.98 -12.84 35.55
C SER A 63 38.90 -13.73 34.30
N PHE A 64 37.73 -13.83 33.68
CA PHE A 64 37.53 -14.63 32.47
C PHE A 64 37.73 -13.78 31.21
N TYR A 65 38.38 -14.33 30.19
CA TYR A 65 38.52 -13.73 28.86
C TYR A 65 38.33 -14.85 27.84
N ARG A 66 38.03 -14.51 26.59
CA ARG A 66 37.99 -15.50 25.53
C ARG A 66 38.52 -14.98 24.20
N THR A 67 39.09 -15.88 23.41
CA THR A 67 39.56 -15.57 22.05
C THR A 67 38.57 -15.98 20.97
N ILE A 68 37.50 -16.65 21.36
CA ILE A 68 36.35 -16.99 20.52
C ILE A 68 35.25 -15.93 20.67
N PRO A 69 34.63 -15.46 19.57
CA PRO A 69 33.52 -14.51 19.64
C PRO A 69 32.30 -15.01 20.41
N ASN A 70 31.44 -14.08 20.81
CA ASN A 70 30.15 -14.35 21.43
C ASN A 70 29.14 -14.95 20.43
N GLU A 71 28.37 -15.97 20.83
CA GLU A 71 27.32 -16.58 20.00
C GLU A 71 26.21 -15.57 19.62
N GLU A 72 25.95 -14.54 20.43
CA GLU A 72 24.93 -13.54 20.09
C GLU A 72 25.28 -12.78 18.80
N ALA A 73 26.58 -12.56 18.57
CA ALA A 73 27.04 -11.95 17.33
C ALA A 73 26.88 -12.92 16.15
N GLU A 74 27.04 -14.23 16.36
CA GLU A 74 26.74 -15.25 15.34
C GLU A 74 25.26 -15.21 14.96
N MET A 75 24.36 -15.19 15.96
CA MET A 75 22.92 -15.08 15.75
C MET A 75 22.56 -13.82 14.95
N ASP A 76 23.20 -12.68 15.27
CA ASP A 76 23.03 -11.44 14.53
C ASP A 76 23.56 -11.54 13.10
N GLY A 77 24.69 -12.23 12.88
CA GLY A 77 25.23 -12.50 11.56
C GLY A 77 24.23 -13.27 10.70
N ILE A 78 23.62 -14.33 11.23
CA ILE A 78 22.60 -15.10 10.51
C ILE A 78 21.42 -14.20 10.13
N VAL A 79 20.94 -13.39 11.08
CA VAL A 79 19.86 -12.42 10.83
C VAL A 79 20.23 -11.44 9.72
N GLN A 80 21.47 -10.94 9.69
CA GLN A 80 21.91 -10.03 8.62
C GLN A 80 21.97 -10.72 7.26
N ILE A 81 22.37 -11.99 7.21
CA ILE A 81 22.31 -12.79 5.97
C ILE A 81 20.86 -12.91 5.47
N LEU A 82 19.90 -13.23 6.35
CA LEU A 82 18.49 -13.31 5.98
C LEU A 82 17.95 -11.99 5.44
N LYS A 83 18.34 -10.86 6.05
CA LYS A 83 17.98 -9.51 5.60
C LYS A 83 18.60 -9.16 4.26
N HIS A 84 19.87 -9.51 4.06
CA HIS A 84 20.60 -9.22 2.82
C HIS A 84 19.93 -9.86 1.61
N PHE A 85 19.48 -11.12 1.72
CA PHE A 85 18.78 -11.83 0.64
C PHE A 85 17.26 -11.60 0.61
N GLY A 86 16.71 -10.82 1.55
CA GLY A 86 15.28 -10.48 1.57
C GLY A 86 14.35 -11.66 1.86
N TRP A 87 14.83 -12.71 2.53
CA TRP A 87 14.04 -13.91 2.82
C TRP A 87 13.02 -13.66 3.93
N LYS A 88 11.74 -13.83 3.60
CA LYS A 88 10.61 -13.53 4.51
C LYS A 88 9.85 -14.76 4.99
N TRP A 89 10.11 -15.94 4.44
CA TRP A 89 9.47 -17.19 4.84
C TRP A 89 10.54 -18.24 5.12
N VAL A 90 10.86 -18.46 6.39
CA VAL A 90 12.07 -19.19 6.79
C VAL A 90 11.71 -20.38 7.69
N GLY A 91 12.18 -21.58 7.37
CA GLY A 91 12.13 -22.73 8.26
C GLY A 91 13.21 -22.64 9.34
N LEU A 92 12.93 -23.09 10.55
CA LEU A 92 13.90 -23.04 11.66
C LEU A 92 14.02 -24.39 12.36
N ILE A 93 15.25 -24.86 12.53
CA ILE A 93 15.59 -26.06 13.30
C ILE A 93 16.58 -25.67 14.39
N ILE A 94 16.23 -25.92 15.66
CA ILE A 94 17.04 -25.54 16.83
C ILE A 94 17.33 -26.73 17.76
N SER A 95 18.36 -26.63 18.58
CA SER A 95 18.58 -27.56 19.70
C SER A 95 17.59 -27.33 20.85
N ASN A 96 17.29 -28.39 21.62
CA ASN A 96 16.43 -28.30 22.81
C ASN A 96 17.23 -27.81 24.04
N ASP A 97 17.71 -26.58 23.98
CA ASP A 97 18.44 -25.88 25.04
C ASP A 97 18.21 -24.37 24.97
N ASP A 98 18.66 -23.65 26.00
CA ASP A 98 18.43 -22.20 26.13
C ASP A 98 18.99 -21.43 24.93
N THR A 99 20.13 -21.86 24.38
CA THR A 99 20.73 -21.29 23.17
C THR A 99 19.79 -21.41 21.96
N GLY A 100 19.21 -22.59 21.72
CA GLY A 100 18.25 -22.80 20.63
C GLY A 100 17.00 -21.94 20.76
N TYR A 101 16.40 -21.88 21.97
CA TYR A 101 15.21 -21.07 22.22
C TYR A 101 15.49 -19.56 22.13
N ARG A 102 16.64 -19.10 22.65
CA ARG A 102 17.10 -17.71 22.52
C ARG A 102 17.22 -17.30 21.05
N PHE A 103 17.80 -18.17 20.23
CA PHE A 103 17.90 -17.90 18.80
C PHE A 103 16.53 -17.81 18.12
N ARG A 104 15.59 -18.71 18.45
CA ARG A 104 14.22 -18.68 17.90
C ARG A 104 13.50 -17.35 18.18
N GLU A 105 13.59 -16.83 19.39
CA GLU A 105 12.96 -15.54 19.71
C GLU A 105 13.63 -14.39 18.94
N ARG A 106 14.97 -14.38 18.88
CA ARG A 106 15.74 -13.34 18.18
C ARG A 106 15.46 -13.32 16.67
N ILE A 107 15.48 -14.48 16.00
CA ILE A 107 15.18 -14.60 14.57
C ILE A 107 13.71 -14.29 14.27
N SER A 108 12.77 -14.73 15.12
CA SER A 108 11.34 -14.45 14.95
C SER A 108 11.07 -12.94 14.98
N LYS A 109 11.64 -12.24 15.96
CA LYS A 109 11.54 -10.77 16.07
C LYS A 109 12.21 -10.06 14.89
N ALA A 110 13.37 -10.55 14.44
CA ALA A 110 14.08 -9.97 13.32
C ALA A 110 13.32 -10.14 11.99
N LEU A 111 12.72 -11.30 11.75
CA LEU A 111 11.87 -11.57 10.59
C LEU A 111 10.62 -10.69 10.62
N ALA A 112 9.96 -10.57 11.76
CA ALA A 112 8.81 -9.70 11.90
C ALA A 112 9.12 -8.24 11.55
N GLY A 113 10.31 -7.75 11.92
CA GLY A 113 10.78 -6.40 11.58
C GLY A 113 10.97 -6.13 10.08
N ILE A 114 11.10 -7.18 9.25
CA ILE A 114 11.18 -7.06 7.78
C ILE A 114 9.92 -7.59 7.08
N GLY A 115 8.84 -7.83 7.83
CA GLY A 115 7.57 -8.34 7.31
C GLY A 115 7.58 -9.83 6.96
N GLY A 116 8.50 -10.60 7.52
CA GLY A 116 8.59 -12.06 7.37
C GLY A 116 8.12 -12.85 8.59
N CYS A 117 8.05 -14.17 8.44
CA CYS A 117 7.72 -15.11 9.52
C CYS A 117 8.54 -16.40 9.43
N LEU A 118 8.51 -17.15 10.54
CA LEU A 118 8.89 -18.55 10.55
C LEU A 118 7.81 -19.40 9.88
N ALA A 119 8.21 -20.19 8.89
CA ALA A 119 7.36 -21.15 8.21
C ALA A 119 7.00 -22.34 9.11
N PHE A 120 8.01 -22.80 9.85
CA PHE A 120 7.91 -23.79 10.90
C PHE A 120 9.06 -23.58 11.88
N SER A 121 8.93 -24.12 13.09
CA SER A 121 10.01 -24.18 14.07
C SER A 121 10.03 -25.58 14.69
N SER A 122 11.05 -26.35 14.34
CA SER A 122 11.26 -27.70 14.85
C SER A 122 12.47 -27.73 15.79
N VAL A 123 12.46 -28.68 16.71
CA VAL A 123 13.42 -28.75 17.83
C VAL A 123 14.05 -30.13 17.84
N ILE A 124 15.38 -30.23 17.90
CA ILE A 124 16.09 -31.51 18.00
C ILE A 124 16.21 -31.91 19.47
N ARG A 125 15.73 -33.11 19.84
CA ARG A 125 15.89 -33.66 21.19
C ARG A 125 16.89 -34.82 21.15
N GLN A 126 17.76 -34.89 22.15
CA GLN A 126 18.91 -35.80 22.16
C GLN A 126 18.52 -37.29 22.27
N LYS A 127 17.34 -37.60 22.81
CA LYS A 127 16.93 -38.98 23.17
C LYS A 127 16.02 -39.67 22.14
N THR A 128 15.49 -38.97 21.14
CA THR A 128 14.36 -39.45 20.31
C THR A 128 14.63 -39.29 18.81
N ILE A 129 15.71 -39.92 18.33
CA ILE A 129 16.24 -39.73 16.97
C ILE A 129 15.22 -40.08 15.86
N THR A 130 14.44 -41.13 16.04
CA THR A 130 13.46 -41.53 15.01
C THR A 130 12.24 -40.61 14.95
N LEU A 131 11.70 -40.21 16.11
CA LEU A 131 10.51 -39.37 16.21
C LEU A 131 10.77 -37.93 15.82
N ASP A 132 11.91 -37.36 16.22
CA ASP A 132 12.27 -36.00 15.83
C ASP A 132 12.53 -35.90 14.33
N TYR A 133 13.12 -36.93 13.73
CA TYR A 133 13.29 -37.01 12.28
C TYR A 133 11.94 -36.97 11.53
N GLU A 134 10.99 -37.84 11.90
CA GLU A 134 9.67 -37.90 11.26
C GLU A 134 8.89 -36.58 11.40
N ARG A 135 9.00 -35.93 12.57
CA ARG A 135 8.40 -34.63 12.79
C ARG A 135 9.05 -33.54 11.94
N ILE A 136 10.38 -33.42 11.97
CA ILE A 136 11.11 -32.39 11.21
C ILE A 136 10.87 -32.55 9.71
N THR A 137 10.96 -33.78 9.19
CA THR A 137 10.67 -34.07 7.78
C THR A 137 9.20 -33.79 7.42
N GLY A 138 8.27 -34.12 8.31
CA GLY A 138 6.85 -33.78 8.17
C GLY A 138 6.60 -32.26 8.14
N ASP A 139 7.29 -31.49 8.98
CA ASP A 139 7.20 -30.04 9.00
C ASP A 139 7.77 -29.45 7.71
N ILE A 140 8.96 -29.88 7.28
CA ILE A 140 9.61 -29.42 6.04
C ILE A 140 8.72 -29.68 4.83
N THR A 141 8.19 -30.89 4.68
CA THR A 141 7.37 -31.30 3.52
C THR A 141 6.01 -30.59 3.45
N LYS A 142 5.48 -30.11 4.57
CA LYS A 142 4.23 -29.32 4.61
C LYS A 142 4.41 -27.86 4.21
N THR A 143 5.63 -27.34 4.23
CA THR A 143 5.91 -25.93 3.96
C THR A 143 6.43 -25.68 2.55
N THR A 144 6.25 -24.46 2.07
CA THR A 144 6.82 -23.95 0.82
C THR A 144 8.14 -23.22 1.03
N ALA A 145 8.72 -23.29 2.23
CA ALA A 145 9.96 -22.59 2.55
C ALA A 145 11.15 -23.23 1.82
N ASN A 146 11.89 -22.41 1.07
CA ASN A 146 13.12 -22.82 0.39
C ASN A 146 14.37 -22.57 1.23
N VAL A 147 14.25 -21.75 2.29
CA VAL A 147 15.33 -21.38 3.20
C VAL A 147 15.05 -21.97 4.57
N ILE A 148 15.98 -22.78 5.07
CA ILE A 148 15.92 -23.38 6.40
C ILE A 148 17.19 -22.98 7.15
N VAL A 149 17.02 -22.38 8.32
CA VAL A 149 18.11 -22.05 9.22
C VAL A 149 18.23 -23.14 10.28
N ILE A 150 19.45 -23.63 10.47
CA ILE A 150 19.78 -24.64 11.47
C ILE A 150 20.72 -24.00 12.46
N PHE A 151 20.36 -24.01 13.75
CA PHE A 151 21.18 -23.47 14.82
C PHE A 151 21.18 -24.43 16.01
N VAL A 152 22.26 -25.18 16.15
CA VAL A 152 22.37 -26.29 17.11
C VAL A 152 23.67 -26.18 17.90
N THR A 153 23.60 -26.44 19.21
CA THR A 153 24.81 -26.46 20.04
C THR A 153 25.64 -27.73 19.80
N THR A 154 26.92 -27.68 20.15
CA THR A 154 27.88 -28.79 19.97
C THR A 154 27.43 -30.09 20.65
N LYS A 155 26.67 -30.00 21.75
CA LYS A 155 26.06 -31.16 22.43
C LYS A 155 25.10 -31.95 21.54
N PHE A 156 24.41 -31.26 20.62
CA PHE A 156 23.44 -31.85 19.69
C PHE A 156 24.03 -32.06 18.29
N ALA A 157 25.28 -31.66 18.05
CA ALA A 157 25.94 -31.78 16.75
C ALA A 157 26.12 -33.25 16.32
N SER A 158 26.48 -34.15 17.25
CA SER A 158 26.58 -35.59 16.94
C SER A 158 25.22 -36.19 16.56
N SER A 159 24.17 -35.86 17.33
CA SER A 159 22.81 -36.26 17.00
C SER A 159 22.41 -35.70 15.63
N PHE A 160 22.68 -34.43 15.34
CA PHE A 160 22.44 -33.80 14.04
C PHE A 160 23.10 -34.59 12.89
N VAL A 161 24.39 -34.87 13.00
CA VAL A 161 25.10 -35.66 11.97
C VAL A 161 24.45 -37.04 11.82
N GLU A 162 24.08 -37.70 12.91
CA GLU A 162 23.41 -39.01 12.90
C GLU A 162 22.00 -38.95 12.26
N TYR A 163 21.20 -37.92 12.55
CA TYR A 163 19.87 -37.69 11.95
C TYR A 163 19.95 -37.65 10.42
N PHE A 164 20.92 -36.90 9.89
CA PHE A 164 21.05 -36.64 8.46
C PHE A 164 21.95 -37.65 7.73
N ALA A 165 22.76 -38.44 8.46
CA ALA A 165 23.59 -39.51 7.89
C ALA A 165 22.85 -40.85 7.81
N VAL A 166 22.01 -41.20 8.80
CA VAL A 166 21.44 -42.56 8.94
C VAL A 166 20.11 -42.74 8.21
N LYS A 167 19.23 -41.73 8.22
CA LYS A 167 17.92 -41.81 7.57
C LYS A 167 17.91 -40.96 6.30
N LYS A 168 17.91 -41.64 5.13
CA LYS A 168 17.65 -41.03 3.83
C LYS A 168 16.37 -40.19 3.93
N MET A 169 16.51 -38.86 3.92
CA MET A 169 15.39 -37.97 3.62
C MET A 169 14.84 -38.38 2.25
N PRO A 170 13.52 -38.29 1.99
CA PRO A 170 12.92 -38.79 0.75
C PRO A 170 13.49 -38.18 -0.55
N LYS A 171 14.37 -37.17 -0.44
CA LYS A 171 15.07 -36.48 -1.54
C LYS A 171 16.61 -36.35 -1.35
N CYS A 172 17.24 -36.97 -0.36
CA CYS A 172 18.52 -36.48 0.17
C CYS A 172 19.54 -37.57 0.52
N GLU A 173 20.71 -37.52 -0.13
CA GLU A 173 21.97 -37.98 0.45
C GLU A 173 22.58 -36.80 1.24
N LEU A 174 23.23 -37.04 2.39
CA LEU A 174 23.84 -35.99 3.23
C LEU A 174 24.71 -35.02 2.41
N GLY A 175 25.55 -35.59 1.54
CA GLY A 175 26.41 -34.83 0.62
C GLY A 175 25.69 -34.15 -0.55
N ARG A 176 24.43 -34.46 -0.85
CA ARG A 176 23.64 -33.72 -1.86
C ARG A 176 22.80 -32.60 -1.26
N THR A 177 22.48 -32.69 0.02
CA THR A 177 21.45 -31.86 0.68
C THR A 177 22.03 -30.59 1.29
N PHE A 178 23.18 -30.72 1.94
CA PHE A 178 23.91 -29.59 2.50
C PHE A 178 24.92 -28.99 1.51
N ASN A 179 24.94 -29.50 0.27
CA ASN A 179 25.83 -29.03 -0.77
C ASN A 179 25.46 -27.60 -1.17
N GLY A 180 26.41 -26.68 -1.03
CA GLY A 180 26.20 -25.26 -1.26
C GLY A 180 25.52 -24.51 -0.12
N SER A 181 25.44 -25.11 1.08
CA SER A 181 24.96 -24.41 2.28
C SER A 181 25.91 -23.29 2.71
N LEU A 182 25.32 -22.18 3.20
CA LEU A 182 26.05 -21.08 3.81
C LEU A 182 26.14 -21.30 5.32
N SER A 183 27.33 -21.16 5.87
CA SER A 183 27.61 -21.26 7.30
C SER A 183 28.38 -20.04 7.77
N LEU A 184 28.08 -19.58 8.99
CA LEU A 184 28.93 -18.64 9.71
C LEU A 184 29.94 -19.44 10.50
N SER A 185 31.22 -19.20 10.21
CA SER A 185 32.33 -19.92 10.80
C SER A 185 33.22 -18.93 11.53
N ILE A 186 33.74 -19.30 12.71
CA ILE A 186 34.74 -18.49 13.42
C ILE A 186 35.93 -18.21 12.51
N GLN A 187 36.42 -16.96 12.49
CA GLN A 187 37.46 -16.54 11.55
C GLN A 187 38.69 -17.46 11.58
N GLU A 188 39.17 -17.79 10.39
CA GLU A 188 40.42 -18.53 10.16
C GLU A 188 41.63 -17.61 10.26
N GLY A 189 42.77 -18.16 10.69
CA GLY A 189 43.99 -17.40 10.79
C GLY A 189 45.22 -18.29 10.63
N GLU A 190 46.28 -17.67 10.15
CA GLU A 190 47.58 -18.32 9.94
C GLU A 190 48.34 -18.46 11.27
N ILE A 191 48.90 -19.65 11.50
CA ILE A 191 49.78 -19.93 12.63
C ILE A 191 51.19 -20.15 12.07
N PRO A 192 52.10 -19.14 12.19
CA PRO A 192 53.43 -19.23 11.59
C PRO A 192 54.22 -20.45 12.09
N GLY A 193 54.75 -21.25 11.15
CA GLY A 193 55.54 -22.45 11.42
C GLY A 193 54.74 -23.67 11.92
N PHE A 194 53.42 -23.59 12.03
CA PHE A 194 52.60 -24.71 12.51
C PHE A 194 52.47 -25.83 11.48
N GLU A 195 52.36 -25.49 10.19
CA GLU A 195 52.33 -26.49 9.13
C GLU A 195 53.65 -27.28 9.07
N ASP A 196 54.79 -26.58 9.13
CA ASP A 196 56.11 -27.21 9.21
C ASP A 196 56.25 -28.09 10.44
N PHE A 197 55.72 -27.64 11.59
CA PHE A 197 55.68 -28.43 12.82
C PHE A 197 54.88 -29.72 12.64
N ILE A 198 53.67 -29.66 12.10
CA ILE A 198 52.84 -30.86 11.85
C ILE A 198 53.52 -31.81 10.86
N ASN A 199 54.17 -31.27 9.82
CA ASN A 199 54.88 -32.07 8.81
C ASN A 199 56.11 -32.79 9.38
N THR A 200 56.79 -32.19 10.35
CA THR A 200 57.99 -32.75 11.00
C THR A 200 57.71 -33.50 12.29
N PHE A 201 56.47 -33.48 12.77
CA PHE A 201 56.08 -34.14 14.00
C PHE A 201 56.22 -35.65 13.88
N SER A 202 56.96 -36.24 14.83
CA SER A 202 57.08 -37.69 14.98
C SER A 202 57.01 -38.06 16.45
N LEU A 203 56.46 -39.23 16.77
CA LEU A 203 56.43 -39.76 18.13
C LEU A 203 57.85 -39.87 18.72
N ASN A 204 58.85 -40.15 17.87
CA ASN A 204 60.26 -40.21 18.24
C ASN A 204 60.84 -38.87 18.72
N SER A 205 60.25 -37.74 18.33
CA SER A 205 60.69 -36.41 18.74
C SER A 205 60.31 -36.09 20.20
N TYR A 206 59.35 -36.82 20.77
CA TYR A 206 58.83 -36.61 22.13
C TYR A 206 58.70 -37.93 22.91
N PRO A 207 59.81 -38.65 23.17
CA PRO A 207 59.76 -39.95 23.82
C PRO A 207 59.28 -39.83 25.27
N GLY A 208 58.27 -40.64 25.65
CA GLY A 208 57.77 -40.74 27.02
C GLY A 208 56.75 -39.67 27.44
N ASP A 209 56.20 -38.89 26.49
CA ASP A 209 55.05 -38.02 26.77
C ASP A 209 53.74 -38.81 26.62
N TYR A 210 53.17 -39.19 27.76
CA TYR A 210 51.92 -39.95 27.86
C TYR A 210 50.75 -39.37 27.05
N TYR A 211 50.62 -38.05 26.96
CA TYR A 211 49.50 -37.43 26.24
C TYR A 211 49.71 -37.46 24.73
N ILE A 212 50.95 -37.29 24.28
CA ILE A 212 51.31 -37.43 22.87
C ILE A 212 51.13 -38.89 22.43
N GLU A 213 51.55 -39.84 23.26
CA GLU A 213 51.37 -41.28 23.02
C GLU A 213 49.89 -41.63 22.84
N ILE A 214 49.01 -41.24 23.79
CA ILE A 214 47.56 -41.48 23.67
C ILE A 214 46.94 -40.76 22.48
N ALA A 215 47.35 -39.52 22.21
CA ALA A 215 46.85 -38.79 21.06
C ALA A 215 47.23 -39.52 19.77
N TRP A 216 48.46 -40.03 19.67
CA TRP A 216 48.94 -40.82 18.55
C TRP A 216 48.13 -42.11 18.37
N GLU A 217 47.93 -42.88 19.45
CA GLU A 217 47.11 -44.10 19.43
C GLU A 217 45.66 -43.81 19.01
N THR A 218 45.08 -42.71 19.50
CA THR A 218 43.71 -42.29 19.16
C THR A 218 43.59 -41.87 17.70
N PHE A 219 44.59 -41.16 17.18
CA PHE A 219 44.59 -40.65 15.81
C PHE A 219 44.79 -41.75 14.77
N PHE A 220 45.69 -42.69 15.03
CA PHE A 220 46.03 -43.76 14.09
C PHE A 220 45.34 -45.10 14.41
N SER A 221 44.53 -45.16 15.48
CA SER A 221 43.85 -46.38 15.93
C SER A 221 44.83 -47.56 16.06
N CYS A 222 46.03 -47.30 16.61
CA CYS A 222 47.11 -48.26 16.78
C CYS A 222 47.58 -48.26 18.26
N SER A 223 48.28 -49.31 18.69
CA SER A 223 48.83 -49.39 20.06
C SER A 223 50.36 -49.30 20.03
N ILE A 224 50.93 -48.54 20.96
CA ILE A 224 52.38 -48.38 21.10
C ILE A 224 52.93 -49.60 21.86
N PRO A 225 54.03 -50.24 21.42
CA PRO A 225 54.43 -51.57 21.90
C PRO A 225 54.79 -51.74 23.38
N ASN A 226 54.70 -50.72 24.24
CA ASN A 226 55.31 -50.75 25.58
C ASN A 226 54.38 -50.44 26.77
N THR A 227 53.06 -50.29 26.58
CA THR A 227 52.19 -49.83 27.70
C THR A 227 51.03 -50.75 28.12
N SER A 228 50.63 -51.79 27.37
CA SER A 228 49.75 -52.84 27.94
C SER A 228 49.64 -54.14 27.11
N ASN A 229 49.61 -55.28 27.80
CA ASN A 229 49.48 -56.64 27.26
C ASN A 229 48.03 -57.01 26.89
N THR A 230 47.36 -56.26 26.00
CA THR A 230 46.02 -56.66 25.53
C THR A 230 45.81 -56.54 24.02
N SER A 231 45.79 -57.72 23.39
CA SER A 231 45.10 -58.16 22.15
C SER A 231 45.13 -57.31 20.87
N LYS A 232 45.78 -57.89 19.85
CA LYS A 232 45.49 -57.81 18.40
C LYS A 232 44.98 -56.45 17.87
N LEU A 233 45.87 -55.48 17.85
CA LEU A 233 45.79 -54.32 16.95
C LEU A 233 47.15 -54.20 16.25
N GLU A 234 47.18 -53.86 14.96
CA GLU A 234 48.42 -53.80 14.17
C GLU A 234 49.47 -52.90 14.86
N ASN A 235 50.70 -53.41 15.00
CA ASN A 235 51.82 -52.66 15.57
C ASN A 235 52.20 -51.53 14.61
N SER A 236 52.09 -50.27 15.04
CA SER A 236 52.50 -49.11 14.24
C SER A 236 54.03 -49.06 14.11
N MET A 237 54.52 -48.81 12.89
CA MET A 237 55.95 -48.71 12.57
C MET A 237 56.54 -47.32 12.90
N GLY A 238 55.80 -46.44 13.59
CA GLY A 238 56.27 -45.13 14.05
C GLY A 238 56.62 -44.12 12.95
N ASN A 239 56.32 -44.43 11.69
CA ASN A 239 56.67 -43.62 10.51
C ASN A 239 55.41 -43.06 9.78
N GLU A 240 54.26 -43.06 10.45
CA GLU A 240 53.00 -42.53 9.94
C GLU A 240 53.02 -41.00 9.97
N SER A 241 52.61 -40.36 8.87
CA SER A 241 52.58 -38.91 8.78
C SER A 241 51.24 -38.35 9.24
N LEU A 242 51.28 -37.43 10.22
CA LEU A 242 50.14 -36.62 10.66
C LEU A 242 49.47 -35.84 9.52
N ARG A 243 50.17 -35.60 8.41
CA ARG A 243 49.67 -34.89 7.24
C ARG A 243 48.40 -35.53 6.67
N ASN A 244 48.37 -36.86 6.53
CA ASN A 244 47.23 -37.56 5.93
C ASN A 244 45.98 -37.53 6.83
N LEU A 245 46.18 -37.46 8.15
CA LEU A 245 45.10 -37.37 9.13
C LEU A 245 44.56 -35.93 9.27
N PHE A 246 45.45 -34.93 9.26
CA PHE A 246 45.07 -33.52 9.37
C PHE A 246 44.34 -33.01 8.13
N VAL A 247 44.63 -33.57 6.94
CA VAL A 247 43.82 -33.35 5.73
C VAL A 247 42.39 -33.89 5.90
N TYR A 248 42.18 -34.92 6.73
CA TYR A 248 40.88 -35.53 6.99
C TYR A 248 40.10 -34.86 8.15
N VAL A 249 40.81 -34.28 9.13
CA VAL A 249 40.22 -33.78 10.39
C VAL A 249 40.15 -32.24 10.47
N THR A 250 41.01 -31.50 9.77
CA THR A 250 41.13 -30.04 9.94
C THR A 250 41.45 -29.34 8.62
N THR A 251 40.45 -29.09 7.79
CA THR A 251 40.69 -28.32 6.57
C THR A 251 40.99 -26.83 6.82
N ASN A 252 40.76 -26.25 8.01
CA ASN A 252 40.91 -24.78 8.20
C ASN A 252 41.42 -24.27 9.57
N TYR A 253 42.10 -25.07 10.41
CA TYR A 253 42.71 -24.68 11.73
C TYR A 253 41.94 -23.68 12.65
N ARG A 254 40.61 -23.50 12.49
CA ARG A 254 39.89 -22.33 13.03
C ARG A 254 39.90 -22.31 14.55
N LEU A 255 39.59 -23.46 15.18
CA LEU A 255 39.65 -23.62 16.62
C LEU A 255 41.10 -23.59 17.14
N THR A 256 42.03 -24.22 16.40
CA THR A 256 43.46 -24.22 16.72
C THR A 256 44.04 -22.80 16.76
N TYR A 257 43.61 -21.94 15.84
CA TYR A 257 43.98 -20.52 15.83
C TYR A 257 43.45 -19.78 17.07
N ARG A 258 42.27 -20.16 17.60
CA ARG A 258 41.76 -19.61 18.87
C ARG A 258 42.59 -20.04 20.07
N VAL A 259 43.12 -21.26 20.06
CA VAL A 259 44.10 -21.72 21.07
C VAL A 259 45.40 -20.93 20.95
N TYR A 260 45.95 -20.79 19.74
CA TYR A 260 47.16 -20.02 19.48
C TYR A 260 47.05 -18.57 19.97
N THR A 261 45.97 -17.88 19.61
CA THR A 261 45.72 -16.50 20.04
C THR A 261 45.54 -16.39 21.56
N ALA A 262 44.98 -17.41 22.23
CA ALA A 262 44.84 -17.42 23.69
C ALA A 262 46.20 -17.56 24.39
N VAL A 263 47.07 -18.45 23.89
CA VAL A 263 48.46 -18.58 24.35
C VAL A 263 49.21 -17.28 24.14
N TYR A 264 49.08 -16.70 22.94
CA TYR A 264 49.77 -15.46 22.57
C TYR A 264 49.33 -14.27 23.43
N ALA A 265 48.02 -14.15 23.70
CA ALA A 265 47.48 -13.10 24.58
C ALA A 265 48.07 -13.18 26.00
N LEU A 266 48.13 -14.38 26.57
CA LEU A 266 48.73 -14.58 27.90
C LEU A 266 50.24 -14.30 27.89
N ALA A 267 50.96 -14.80 26.88
CA ALA A 267 52.40 -14.57 26.73
C ALA A 267 52.72 -13.08 26.61
N ARG A 268 51.92 -12.33 25.86
CA ARG A 268 52.10 -10.89 25.65
C ARG A 268 51.70 -10.07 26.89
N ALA A 269 50.67 -10.48 27.63
CA ALA A 269 50.35 -9.88 28.93
C ALA A 269 51.51 -10.07 29.93
N LEU A 270 52.12 -11.26 29.96
CA LEU A 270 53.33 -11.52 30.77
C LEU A 270 54.52 -10.67 30.30
N HIS A 271 54.75 -10.58 28.99
CA HIS A 271 55.81 -9.75 28.43
C HIS A 271 55.64 -8.29 28.85
N ASN A 272 54.44 -7.71 28.71
CA ASN A 272 54.16 -6.33 29.12
C ASN A 272 54.34 -6.12 30.62
N LEU A 273 53.95 -7.10 31.45
CA LEU A 273 54.18 -7.06 32.90
C LEU A 273 55.66 -7.00 33.25
N TYR A 274 56.49 -7.79 32.57
CA TYR A 274 57.94 -7.80 32.79
C TYR A 274 58.61 -6.54 32.25
N SER A 275 58.19 -6.05 31.08
CA SER A 275 58.74 -4.85 30.42
C SER A 275 58.35 -3.54 31.12
N ALA A 276 57.29 -3.52 31.92
CA ALA A 276 56.87 -2.34 32.69
C ALA A 276 57.76 -2.05 33.94
N GLN A 277 58.80 -2.85 34.19
CA GLN A 277 59.69 -2.69 35.34
C GLN A 277 60.86 -1.71 35.05
N PRO A 278 61.39 -0.96 36.05
CA PRO A 278 62.44 0.03 35.83
C PRO A 278 63.76 -0.57 35.28
N PRO A 279 64.53 0.16 34.44
CA PRO A 279 65.68 -0.39 33.69
C PRO A 279 66.92 -0.79 34.51
N ALA A 280 67.03 -0.39 35.78
CA ALA A 280 68.25 -0.59 36.55
C ALA A 280 68.35 -2.04 37.08
N ASN A 281 69.17 -2.86 36.41
CA ASN A 281 69.63 -4.23 36.74
C ASN A 281 68.71 -5.38 36.26
N HIS A 282 68.72 -5.61 34.95
CA HIS A 282 67.71 -6.36 34.19
C HIS A 282 67.71 -7.90 34.37
N TRP A 283 68.85 -8.56 34.67
CA TRP A 283 68.91 -10.04 34.59
C TRP A 283 68.66 -10.77 35.93
N GLY A 284 69.34 -10.41 37.02
CA GLY A 284 69.15 -11.03 38.34
C GLY A 284 67.79 -10.72 38.99
N ARG A 285 67.15 -9.61 38.58
CA ARG A 285 65.83 -9.19 39.07
C ARG A 285 64.67 -9.88 38.35
N LEU A 286 64.89 -10.38 37.12
CA LEU A 286 63.85 -11.06 36.33
C LEU A 286 63.46 -12.41 36.95
N GLU A 287 64.42 -13.19 37.46
CA GLU A 287 64.11 -14.44 38.16
C GLU A 287 63.34 -14.22 39.47
N THR A 288 63.72 -13.20 40.24
CA THR A 288 62.98 -12.81 41.45
C THR A 288 61.60 -12.25 41.09
N LEU A 289 61.46 -11.57 39.95
CA LEU A 289 60.16 -11.10 39.44
C LEU A 289 59.24 -12.25 39.05
N LYS A 290 59.75 -13.22 38.27
CA LYS A 290 59.02 -14.45 37.89
C LYS A 290 58.46 -15.17 39.13
N ARG A 291 59.19 -15.17 40.25
CA ARG A 291 58.71 -15.72 41.53
C ARG A 291 57.68 -14.84 42.24
N ARG A 292 57.66 -13.51 42.02
CA ARG A 292 56.78 -12.54 42.70
C ARG A 292 55.49 -12.21 41.97
N VAL A 293 55.36 -12.44 40.66
CA VAL A 293 54.14 -12.13 39.87
C VAL A 293 52.88 -12.67 40.56
N LYS A 294 51.93 -11.80 40.89
CA LYS A 294 50.63 -12.24 41.41
C LYS A 294 49.65 -12.45 40.25
N PRO A 295 48.86 -13.54 40.24
CA PRO A 295 47.94 -13.85 39.14
C PRO A 295 47.01 -12.70 38.77
N TRP A 296 46.47 -11.99 39.78
CA TRP A 296 45.56 -10.87 39.57
C TRP A 296 46.20 -9.69 38.84
N GLN A 297 47.53 -9.52 38.89
CA GLN A 297 48.22 -8.44 38.17
C GLN A 297 48.12 -8.65 36.65
N ILE A 298 48.06 -9.90 36.20
CA ILE A 298 47.98 -10.26 34.78
C ILE A 298 46.63 -9.85 34.19
N ASN A 299 45.55 -9.84 34.98
CA ASN A 299 44.24 -9.34 34.54
C ASN A 299 44.31 -7.89 34.04
N ASN A 300 45.09 -7.02 34.69
CA ASN A 300 45.22 -5.63 34.28
C ASN A 300 45.88 -5.52 32.90
N TYR A 301 46.93 -6.30 32.66
CA TYR A 301 47.62 -6.33 31.37
C TYR A 301 46.82 -6.99 30.27
N LEU A 302 45.96 -7.97 30.59
CA LEU A 302 45.02 -8.54 29.63
C LEU A 302 43.92 -7.55 29.24
N ARG A 303 43.39 -6.74 30.18
CA ARG A 303 42.36 -5.74 29.88
C ARG A 303 42.84 -4.59 29.01
N SER A 304 44.08 -4.13 29.20
CA SER A 304 44.63 -2.99 28.45
C SER A 304 45.41 -3.40 27.19
N ALA A 305 45.38 -4.69 26.84
CA ALA A 305 46.17 -5.26 25.77
C ALA A 305 45.46 -5.16 24.42
N ALA A 306 46.15 -4.57 23.44
CA ALA A 306 45.80 -4.67 22.03
C ALA A 306 47.03 -5.13 21.25
N PHE A 307 46.90 -6.21 20.49
CA PHE A 307 48.01 -6.84 19.77
C PHE A 307 47.62 -7.15 18.34
N THR A 308 48.52 -6.87 17.40
CA THR A 308 48.37 -7.27 16.01
C THR A 308 48.99 -8.65 15.82
N MET A 309 48.22 -9.59 15.30
CA MET A 309 48.67 -10.92 14.92
C MET A 309 49.45 -10.88 13.61
N SER A 310 50.19 -11.94 13.30
CA SER A 310 50.91 -12.10 12.03
C SER A 310 49.98 -12.00 10.80
N SER A 311 48.70 -12.35 10.95
CA SER A 311 47.66 -12.21 9.92
C SER A 311 47.19 -10.77 9.68
N GLY A 312 47.66 -9.79 10.48
CA GLY A 312 47.19 -8.40 10.46
C GLY A 312 45.94 -8.15 11.33
N ASP A 313 45.34 -9.20 11.90
CA ASP A 313 44.19 -9.07 12.81
C ASP A 313 44.60 -8.46 14.15
N THR A 314 43.82 -7.50 14.64
CA THR A 314 44.05 -6.92 15.98
C THR A 314 43.19 -7.66 17.01
N LEU A 315 43.85 -8.34 17.95
CA LEU A 315 43.23 -8.94 19.12
C LEU A 315 43.27 -7.93 20.28
N TYR A 316 42.11 -7.66 20.86
CA TYR A 316 41.93 -6.99 22.13
C TYR A 316 40.74 -7.61 22.86
N PHE A 317 40.60 -7.33 24.15
CA PHE A 317 39.45 -7.74 24.92
C PHE A 317 38.59 -6.52 25.27
N ASP A 318 37.29 -6.61 25.05
CA ASP A 318 36.35 -5.56 25.41
C ASP A 318 36.05 -5.54 26.93
N GLU A 319 35.10 -4.70 27.34
CA GLU A 319 34.68 -4.59 28.74
C GLU A 319 34.13 -5.92 29.31
N TYR A 320 33.64 -6.83 28.47
CA TYR A 320 33.12 -8.16 28.82
C TYR A 320 34.16 -9.27 28.70
N GLY A 321 35.31 -8.99 28.08
CA GLY A 321 36.41 -9.96 27.93
C GLY A 321 36.34 -10.73 26.64
N ASP A 322 35.58 -10.19 25.69
CA ASP A 322 35.34 -10.77 24.38
C ASP A 322 36.31 -10.19 23.35
N PRO A 323 36.67 -10.98 22.34
CA PRO A 323 37.42 -10.49 21.21
C PRO A 323 36.46 -9.74 20.25
N PRO A 324 36.98 -9.00 19.26
CA PRO A 324 36.17 -8.49 18.17
C PRO A 324 35.32 -9.60 17.54
N ALA A 325 34.02 -9.34 17.41
CA ALA A 325 33.08 -10.32 16.88
C ALA A 325 33.18 -10.38 15.36
N ARG A 326 34.04 -11.27 14.86
CA ARG A 326 34.29 -11.51 13.43
C ARG A 326 34.03 -12.96 13.06
N PHE A 327 33.24 -13.16 12.02
CA PHE A 327 32.91 -14.46 11.46
C PHE A 327 33.15 -14.46 9.96
N ASP A 328 33.65 -15.56 9.43
CA ASP A 328 33.70 -15.80 7.99
C ASP A 328 32.38 -16.40 7.54
N ILE A 329 31.90 -15.95 6.38
CA ILE A 329 30.78 -16.60 5.71
C ILE A 329 31.40 -17.61 4.75
N THR A 330 31.09 -18.88 4.99
CA THR A 330 31.68 -20.00 4.27
C THR A 330 30.60 -20.77 3.53
N LYS A 331 30.92 -21.26 2.33
CA LYS A 331 30.08 -22.17 1.55
C LYS A 331 30.67 -23.58 1.64
N CYS A 332 29.84 -24.54 2.03
CA CYS A 332 30.23 -25.93 2.22
C CYS A 332 29.84 -26.78 1.00
N PHE A 333 30.81 -27.46 0.40
CA PHE A 333 30.61 -28.41 -0.69
C PHE A 333 30.95 -29.82 -0.25
N PHE A 334 30.10 -30.77 -0.62
CA PHE A 334 30.36 -32.18 -0.41
C PHE A 334 30.72 -32.80 -1.74
N LEU A 335 31.99 -33.19 -1.88
CA LEU A 335 32.54 -33.75 -3.10
C LEU A 335 32.20 -35.25 -3.21
N PRO A 336 32.16 -35.82 -4.44
CA PRO A 336 31.79 -37.22 -4.67
C PRO A 336 32.68 -38.25 -3.96
N ASN A 337 33.89 -37.86 -3.57
CA ASN A 337 34.87 -38.67 -2.83
C ASN A 337 34.71 -38.58 -1.30
N HIS A 338 33.55 -38.12 -0.81
CA HIS A 338 33.26 -37.87 0.61
C HIS A 338 34.13 -36.78 1.26
N LEU A 339 34.91 -36.02 0.49
CA LEU A 339 35.62 -34.85 1.00
C LEU A 339 34.64 -33.67 1.12
N VAL A 340 34.88 -32.84 2.13
CA VAL A 340 34.15 -31.60 2.34
C VAL A 340 35.09 -30.44 2.03
N ASP A 341 34.72 -29.63 1.04
CA ASP A 341 35.45 -28.41 0.69
C ASP A 341 34.68 -27.20 1.23
N ILE A 342 35.40 -26.29 1.88
CA ILE A 342 34.80 -25.12 2.55
C ILE A 342 35.49 -23.88 2.02
N ILE A 343 34.76 -23.10 1.23
CA ILE A 343 35.28 -21.87 0.64
C ILE A 343 34.75 -20.64 1.39
N LYS A 344 35.62 -19.65 1.62
CA LYS A 344 35.21 -18.36 2.17
C LYS A 344 34.56 -17.51 1.07
N VAL A 345 33.34 -17.06 1.30
CA VAL A 345 32.54 -16.25 0.37
C VAL A 345 32.20 -14.85 0.91
N GLY A 346 32.56 -14.57 2.15
CA GLY A 346 32.29 -13.28 2.79
C GLY A 346 32.75 -13.24 4.23
N TYR A 347 32.36 -12.19 4.94
CA TYR A 347 32.57 -12.06 6.38
C TYR A 347 31.50 -11.18 7.02
N PHE A 348 31.31 -11.38 8.31
CA PHE A 348 30.45 -10.59 9.18
C PHE A 348 31.28 -10.05 10.34
N GLU A 349 31.12 -8.76 10.62
CA GLU A 349 31.77 -8.07 11.73
C GLU A 349 30.73 -7.30 12.54
N ALA A 350 30.76 -7.49 13.86
CA ALA A 350 29.92 -6.77 14.80
C ALA A 350 30.78 -5.94 15.76
N SER A 351 30.49 -4.64 15.80
CA SER A 351 30.98 -3.69 16.79
C SER A 351 29.80 -3.18 17.64
N LYS A 352 30.06 -2.47 18.75
CA LYS A 352 29.04 -2.00 19.69
C LYS A 352 27.87 -1.27 19.04
N ASN A 353 28.12 -0.48 17.99
CA ASN A 353 27.11 0.34 17.32
C ASN A 353 26.85 -0.02 15.85
N GLU A 354 27.70 -0.85 15.25
CA GLU A 354 27.68 -1.10 13.81
C GLU A 354 27.81 -2.59 13.51
N LYS A 355 27.03 -3.05 12.55
CA LYS A 355 27.04 -4.43 12.05
C LYS A 355 27.36 -4.38 10.57
N TYR A 356 28.49 -4.93 10.18
CA TYR A 356 28.95 -4.94 8.80
C TYR A 356 28.88 -6.36 8.24
N LEU A 357 28.18 -6.51 7.12
CA LEU A 357 28.05 -7.76 6.39
C LEU A 357 28.62 -7.57 5.00
N TYR A 358 29.62 -8.36 4.64
CA TYR A 358 30.15 -8.42 3.29
C TYR A 358 30.00 -9.82 2.72
N ILE A 359 29.33 -9.91 1.57
CA ILE A 359 29.20 -11.13 0.79
C ILE A 359 29.77 -10.83 -0.60
N ASN A 360 30.67 -11.68 -1.05
CA ASN A 360 31.27 -11.54 -2.37
C ASN A 360 30.26 -11.97 -3.45
N ASN A 361 29.65 -10.98 -4.12
CA ASN A 361 28.67 -11.23 -5.18
C ASN A 361 29.26 -11.86 -6.45
N SER A 362 30.59 -11.82 -6.65
CA SER A 362 31.26 -12.52 -7.75
C SER A 362 31.60 -13.98 -7.42
N ALA A 363 31.49 -14.38 -6.16
CA ALA A 363 31.54 -15.79 -5.79
C ALA A 363 30.27 -16.47 -6.32
N ASP A 364 30.43 -17.63 -6.93
CA ASP A 364 29.30 -18.44 -7.40
C ASP A 364 28.58 -19.08 -6.20
N LEU A 365 27.75 -18.28 -5.53
CA LEU A 365 27.05 -18.64 -4.29
C LEU A 365 26.00 -19.73 -4.52
N TRP A 366 25.47 -19.85 -5.73
CA TRP A 366 24.22 -20.57 -5.98
C TRP A 366 24.36 -21.77 -6.93
N SER A 367 25.38 -21.80 -7.79
CA SER A 367 25.65 -22.92 -8.69
C SER A 367 26.07 -24.20 -7.94
N PRO A 368 25.80 -25.38 -8.52
CA PRO A 368 25.10 -25.62 -9.80
C PRO A 368 23.57 -25.63 -9.70
N TYR A 369 23.03 -25.59 -8.48
CA TYR A 369 21.63 -25.90 -8.23
C TYR A 369 20.68 -24.72 -8.48
N PHE A 370 21.14 -23.50 -8.22
CA PHE A 370 20.37 -22.28 -8.39
C PHE A 370 21.15 -21.25 -9.22
N LYS A 371 20.45 -20.49 -10.07
CA LYS A 371 21.06 -19.41 -10.86
C LYS A 371 21.20 -18.10 -10.06
N MET A 372 20.34 -17.92 -9.07
CA MET A 372 20.24 -16.74 -8.20
C MET A 372 19.77 -17.20 -6.81
N ALA A 373 19.81 -16.31 -5.82
CA ALA A 373 19.28 -16.60 -4.49
C ALA A 373 17.83 -17.09 -4.56
N PRO A 374 17.47 -18.20 -3.91
CA PRO A 374 16.12 -18.73 -3.96
C PRO A 374 15.15 -17.76 -3.28
N GLU A 375 14.01 -17.48 -3.92
CA GLU A 375 12.94 -16.75 -3.25
C GLU A 375 12.27 -17.66 -2.21
N SER A 376 12.04 -17.13 -1.01
CA SER A 376 11.33 -17.83 0.06
C SER A 376 10.25 -16.92 0.61
N LEU A 377 9.06 -17.04 0.03
CA LEU A 377 7.85 -16.26 0.34
C LEU A 377 6.68 -17.22 0.61
N CYS A 378 5.78 -16.84 1.52
CA CYS A 378 4.57 -17.64 1.79
C CYS A 378 3.59 -17.62 0.61
N ASN A 379 3.45 -16.46 -0.02
CA ASN A 379 2.63 -16.21 -1.20
C ASN A 379 3.29 -15.14 -2.09
N ALA A 380 2.90 -15.08 -3.35
CA ALA A 380 3.34 -14.03 -4.25
C ALA A 380 2.87 -12.64 -3.76
N PRO A 381 3.67 -11.58 -3.98
CA PRO A 381 3.27 -10.22 -3.65
C PRO A 381 2.08 -9.77 -4.49
N CYS A 382 1.24 -8.90 -3.94
CA CYS A 382 0.05 -8.43 -4.67
C CYS A 382 0.43 -7.49 -5.81
N ALA A 383 -0.19 -7.68 -6.98
CA ALA A 383 -0.04 -6.75 -8.09
C ALA A 383 -0.72 -5.40 -7.78
N PRO A 384 -0.33 -4.30 -8.45
CA PRO A 384 -1.06 -3.04 -8.41
C PRO A 384 -2.56 -3.25 -8.71
N GLY A 385 -3.42 -2.48 -8.06
CA GLY A 385 -4.88 -2.64 -8.09
C GLY A 385 -5.45 -3.68 -7.13
N TYR A 386 -4.57 -4.38 -6.39
CA TYR A 386 -4.94 -5.29 -5.32
C TYR A 386 -4.37 -4.82 -3.98
N ARG A 387 -5.02 -5.24 -2.90
CA ARG A 387 -4.54 -5.08 -1.53
C ARG A 387 -4.42 -6.42 -0.82
N LYS A 388 -3.62 -6.44 0.24
CA LYS A 388 -3.52 -7.59 1.15
C LYS A 388 -4.83 -7.82 1.90
N SER A 389 -5.15 -9.09 2.08
CA SER A 389 -6.22 -9.55 2.96
C SER A 389 -5.72 -10.70 3.82
N LYS A 390 -5.94 -10.59 5.13
CA LYS A 390 -5.55 -11.60 6.10
C LYS A 390 -6.27 -12.93 5.81
N ILE A 391 -5.55 -14.04 5.91
CA ILE A 391 -6.11 -15.39 5.91
C ILE A 391 -6.28 -15.82 7.36
N GLU A 392 -7.49 -16.25 7.75
CA GLU A 392 -7.74 -16.76 9.09
C GLU A 392 -6.91 -18.02 9.38
N GLY A 393 -6.32 -18.10 10.57
CA GLY A 393 -5.48 -19.22 10.98
C GLY A 393 -4.04 -19.22 10.44
N LYS A 394 -3.67 -18.32 9.52
CA LYS A 394 -2.29 -18.17 9.01
C LYS A 394 -1.57 -16.95 9.60
N PRO A 395 -0.21 -16.95 9.65
CA PRO A 395 0.55 -15.80 10.14
C PRO A 395 0.43 -14.58 9.20
N PHE A 396 0.73 -13.37 9.71
CA PHE A 396 0.45 -12.11 9.01
C PHE A 396 1.19 -11.94 7.67
N CYS A 397 2.34 -12.59 7.49
CA CYS A 397 3.10 -12.60 6.23
C CYS A 397 2.45 -13.47 5.14
N CYS A 398 1.45 -14.29 5.50
CA CYS A 398 0.67 -15.10 4.57
C CYS A 398 -0.69 -14.45 4.33
N TYR A 399 -0.92 -13.95 3.12
CA TYR A 399 -2.14 -13.23 2.77
C TYR A 399 -2.64 -13.61 1.38
N CYS A 400 -3.90 -13.25 1.11
CA CYS A 400 -4.47 -13.28 -0.24
C CYS A 400 -4.56 -11.88 -0.81
N CYS A 401 -4.48 -11.76 -2.13
CA CYS A 401 -4.64 -10.50 -2.83
C CYS A 401 -6.10 -10.30 -3.23
N VAL A 402 -6.69 -9.21 -2.77
CA VAL A 402 -8.08 -8.85 -3.05
C VAL A 402 -8.10 -7.55 -3.84
N ARG A 403 -8.88 -7.51 -4.91
CA ARG A 403 -8.98 -6.33 -5.78
C ARG A 403 -9.58 -5.15 -5.02
N CYS A 404 -9.07 -3.94 -5.27
CA CYS A 404 -9.63 -2.72 -4.68
C CYS A 404 -11.11 -2.51 -5.08
N ALA A 405 -11.88 -1.89 -4.19
CA ALA A 405 -13.29 -1.63 -4.40
C ALA A 405 -13.55 -0.54 -5.47
N ASP A 406 -14.81 -0.35 -5.83
CA ASP A 406 -15.20 0.77 -6.69
C ASP A 406 -14.95 2.12 -6.01
N GLY A 407 -14.33 3.05 -6.74
CA GLY A 407 -13.84 4.32 -6.18
C GLY A 407 -12.50 4.24 -5.46
N GLU A 408 -11.87 3.06 -5.34
CA GLU A 408 -10.56 2.89 -4.72
C GLU A 408 -9.49 2.42 -5.71
N MET A 409 -8.22 2.74 -5.45
CA MET A 409 -7.07 2.35 -6.25
C MET A 409 -5.85 1.95 -5.43
N SER A 410 -4.90 1.25 -6.06
CA SER A 410 -3.58 0.93 -5.52
C SER A 410 -2.56 0.96 -6.65
N ASN A 411 -1.55 1.83 -6.57
CA ASN A 411 -0.50 1.94 -7.58
C ASN A 411 0.75 1.10 -7.24
N SER A 412 0.97 0.81 -5.95
CA SER A 412 2.14 0.07 -5.45
C SER A 412 1.91 -1.43 -5.47
N THR A 413 2.97 -2.19 -5.75
CA THR A 413 3.00 -3.63 -5.47
C THR A 413 2.90 -3.88 -3.98
N ASP A 414 2.18 -4.95 -3.62
CA ASP A 414 2.08 -5.47 -2.27
C ASP A 414 1.46 -4.49 -1.25
N ALA A 415 0.51 -3.68 -1.70
CA ALA A 415 -0.18 -2.66 -0.89
C ALA A 415 -1.02 -3.27 0.25
N VAL A 416 -0.97 -2.66 1.43
CA VAL A 416 -1.77 -3.08 2.59
C VAL A 416 -3.23 -2.64 2.44
N THR A 417 -3.45 -1.41 1.96
CA THR A 417 -4.77 -0.79 1.81
C THR A 417 -4.88 -0.11 0.45
N CYS A 418 -6.11 0.02 -0.05
CA CYS A 418 -6.40 0.84 -1.23
C CYS A 418 -6.70 2.28 -0.81
N VAL A 419 -6.48 3.22 -1.72
CA VAL A 419 -6.72 4.66 -1.53
C VAL A 419 -7.97 5.06 -2.29
N LYS A 420 -8.83 5.88 -1.68
CA LYS A 420 -10.07 6.37 -2.30
C LYS A 420 -9.76 7.52 -3.28
N CYS A 421 -10.33 7.48 -4.48
CA CYS A 421 -10.21 8.54 -5.47
C CYS A 421 -10.95 9.82 -5.05
N PRO A 422 -10.47 11.00 -5.49
CA PRO A 422 -11.18 12.28 -5.37
C PRO A 422 -12.59 12.27 -5.99
N GLU A 423 -13.49 13.16 -5.57
CA GLU A 423 -14.90 13.15 -6.01
C GLU A 423 -15.11 13.44 -7.51
N ASP A 424 -14.23 14.22 -8.12
CA ASP A 424 -14.20 14.56 -9.54
C ASP A 424 -13.67 13.39 -10.41
N GLN A 425 -13.09 12.38 -9.77
CA GLN A 425 -12.43 11.26 -10.41
C GLN A 425 -13.07 9.92 -10.02
N LYS A 426 -12.75 8.89 -10.79
CA LYS A 426 -13.14 7.51 -10.55
C LYS A 426 -11.96 6.59 -10.76
N SER A 427 -11.93 5.49 -10.05
CA SER A 427 -10.89 4.47 -10.23
C SER A 427 -10.97 3.86 -11.64
N ASN A 428 -9.84 3.71 -12.31
CA ASN A 428 -9.76 3.09 -13.63
C ASN A 428 -10.16 1.60 -13.58
N ARG A 429 -10.32 0.94 -14.74
CA ARG A 429 -10.71 -0.48 -14.78
C ARG A 429 -9.72 -1.39 -14.05
N GLN A 430 -8.42 -1.08 -14.10
CA GLN A 430 -7.39 -1.88 -13.44
C GLN A 430 -7.26 -1.60 -11.93
N LYS A 431 -7.97 -0.59 -11.40
CA LYS A 431 -7.86 -0.09 -10.03
C LYS A 431 -6.47 0.44 -9.66
N THR A 432 -5.71 0.90 -10.65
CA THR A 432 -4.34 1.38 -10.46
C THR A 432 -4.24 2.90 -10.40
N ASP A 433 -5.22 3.61 -10.95
CA ASP A 433 -5.17 5.07 -11.10
C ASP A 433 -6.57 5.70 -11.02
N CYS A 434 -6.63 7.00 -10.71
CA CYS A 434 -7.85 7.80 -10.71
C CYS A 434 -7.97 8.58 -12.02
N VAL A 435 -9.10 8.41 -12.71
CA VAL A 435 -9.41 9.06 -14.00
C VAL A 435 -10.62 9.99 -13.87
N PRO A 436 -10.67 11.12 -14.60
CA PRO A 436 -11.80 12.06 -14.51
C PRO A 436 -13.15 11.42 -14.86
N LYS A 437 -14.20 11.78 -14.14
CA LYS A 437 -15.58 11.39 -14.48
C LYS A 437 -16.05 12.09 -15.76
N ALA A 438 -16.94 11.45 -16.52
CA ALA A 438 -17.50 12.03 -17.73
C ALA A 438 -18.57 13.09 -17.41
N LEU A 439 -18.64 14.17 -18.20
CA LEU A 439 -19.65 15.21 -18.05
C LEU A 439 -20.97 14.78 -18.72
N ASN A 440 -22.10 15.05 -18.08
CA ASN A 440 -23.44 14.77 -18.58
C ASN A 440 -24.31 16.03 -18.54
N TYR A 441 -24.83 16.46 -19.69
CA TYR A 441 -25.73 17.62 -19.88
C TYR A 441 -26.64 17.38 -21.10
N LEU A 442 -27.71 18.16 -21.27
CA LEU A 442 -28.60 18.04 -22.43
C LEU A 442 -27.90 18.63 -23.67
N SER A 443 -27.31 17.78 -24.51
CA SER A 443 -26.55 18.21 -25.68
C SER A 443 -27.42 18.27 -26.94
N TYR A 444 -27.08 19.15 -27.88
CA TYR A 444 -27.65 19.15 -29.23
C TYR A 444 -27.36 17.85 -29.99
N MET A 445 -26.30 17.13 -29.61
CA MET A 445 -25.95 15.85 -30.20
C MET A 445 -26.79 14.69 -29.65
N ASP A 446 -27.47 14.88 -28.52
CA ASP A 446 -28.34 13.85 -27.95
C ASP A 446 -29.66 13.80 -28.71
N THR A 447 -30.24 12.60 -28.85
CA THR A 447 -31.52 12.41 -29.55
C THR A 447 -32.66 13.26 -28.98
N LEU A 448 -32.71 13.38 -27.64
CA LEU A 448 -33.70 14.23 -26.95
C LEU A 448 -33.45 15.73 -27.18
N GLY A 449 -32.19 16.19 -27.13
CA GLY A 449 -31.86 17.59 -27.38
C GLY A 449 -32.10 18.00 -28.84
N ALA A 450 -31.68 17.17 -29.79
CA ALA A 450 -31.88 17.38 -31.22
C ALA A 450 -33.36 17.46 -31.62
N SER A 451 -34.19 16.57 -31.08
CA SER A 451 -35.63 16.54 -31.36
C SER A 451 -36.36 17.77 -30.82
N LEU A 452 -36.08 18.20 -29.58
CA LEU A 452 -36.65 19.41 -28.99
C LEU A 452 -36.23 20.68 -29.74
N ALA A 453 -34.95 20.81 -30.10
CA ALA A 453 -34.45 21.94 -30.87
C ALA A 453 -35.10 22.04 -32.25
N SER A 454 -35.28 20.89 -32.92
CA SER A 454 -35.93 20.81 -34.23
C SER A 454 -37.41 21.20 -34.15
N ALA A 455 -38.13 20.74 -33.13
CA ALA A 455 -39.52 21.14 -32.88
C ALA A 455 -39.65 22.66 -32.65
N ALA A 456 -38.75 23.26 -31.86
CA ALA A 456 -38.72 24.70 -31.62
C ALA A 456 -38.54 25.51 -32.91
N ILE A 457 -37.60 25.10 -33.78
CA ILE A 457 -37.33 25.78 -35.05
C ILE A 457 -38.53 25.66 -36.01
N ILE A 458 -39.16 24.49 -36.11
CA ILE A 458 -40.35 24.28 -36.94
C ILE A 458 -41.51 25.17 -36.46
N LEU A 459 -41.74 25.24 -35.14
CA LEU A 459 -42.78 26.09 -34.56
C LEU A 459 -42.50 27.58 -34.75
N PHE A 460 -41.22 28.00 -34.70
CA PHE A 460 -40.81 29.36 -35.02
C PHE A 460 -41.09 29.72 -36.49
N ILE A 461 -40.71 28.85 -37.44
CA ILE A 461 -40.93 29.06 -38.89
C ILE A 461 -42.43 29.12 -39.19
N THR A 462 -43.22 28.20 -38.64
CA THR A 462 -44.68 28.18 -38.83
C THR A 462 -45.35 29.43 -38.27
N THR A 463 -44.94 29.91 -37.09
CA THR A 463 -45.45 31.16 -36.50
C THR A 463 -45.09 32.37 -37.34
N SER A 464 -43.87 32.41 -37.88
CA SER A 464 -43.42 33.47 -38.80
C SER A 464 -44.24 33.50 -40.09
N ALA A 465 -44.59 32.33 -40.64
CA ALA A 465 -45.47 32.23 -41.80
C ALA A 465 -46.89 32.74 -41.49
N VAL A 466 -47.45 32.39 -40.32
CA VAL A 466 -48.75 32.91 -39.86
C VAL A 466 -48.69 34.44 -39.71
N MET A 467 -47.63 34.99 -39.13
CA MET A 467 -47.42 36.43 -39.04
C MET A 467 -47.41 37.08 -40.44
N GLY A 468 -46.66 36.52 -41.38
CA GLY A 468 -46.62 37.02 -42.76
C GLY A 468 -47.99 37.05 -43.44
N ILE A 469 -48.84 36.05 -43.16
CA ILE A 469 -50.23 36.03 -43.65
C ILE A 469 -51.06 37.18 -43.04
N PHE A 470 -50.95 37.39 -41.71
CA PHE A 470 -51.67 38.46 -41.03
C PHE A 470 -51.23 39.86 -41.49
N VAL A 471 -49.94 40.05 -41.80
CA VAL A 471 -49.40 41.29 -42.39
C VAL A 471 -49.87 41.48 -43.83
N LYS A 472 -49.92 40.42 -44.64
CA LYS A 472 -50.41 40.52 -46.03
C LYS A 472 -51.89 40.89 -46.12
N TYR A 473 -52.72 40.36 -45.22
CA TYR A 473 -54.17 40.60 -45.19
C TYR A 473 -54.57 41.66 -44.14
N TRP A 474 -53.68 42.61 -43.85
CA TRP A 474 -53.82 43.61 -42.79
C TRP A 474 -55.14 44.40 -42.85
N GLU A 475 -55.58 44.77 -44.06
CA GLU A 475 -56.79 45.57 -44.29
C GLU A 475 -58.10 44.76 -44.34
N THR A 476 -58.04 43.42 -44.20
CA THR A 476 -59.25 42.60 -44.25
C THR A 476 -60.09 42.75 -42.99
N PRO A 477 -61.45 42.71 -43.10
CA PRO A 477 -62.34 42.85 -41.96
C PRO A 477 -62.14 41.76 -40.90
N ILE A 478 -61.61 40.59 -41.28
CA ILE A 478 -61.28 39.49 -40.35
C ILE A 478 -60.14 39.87 -39.41
N VAL A 479 -59.06 40.48 -39.93
CA VAL A 479 -57.90 40.88 -39.10
C VAL A 479 -58.23 42.14 -38.30
N ARG A 480 -58.96 43.10 -38.89
CA ARG A 480 -59.34 44.37 -38.24
C ARG A 480 -60.37 44.20 -37.12
N ALA A 481 -61.34 43.28 -37.26
CA ALA A 481 -62.30 42.96 -36.20
C ALA A 481 -61.64 42.27 -35.00
N ASN A 482 -60.40 41.80 -35.15
CA ASN A 482 -59.71 40.93 -34.22
C ASN A 482 -58.53 41.62 -33.50
N ASN A 483 -58.70 42.92 -33.20
CA ASN A 483 -57.72 43.77 -32.55
C ASN A 483 -56.27 43.44 -32.99
N GLN A 484 -55.98 43.84 -34.23
CA GLN A 484 -54.77 43.51 -34.99
C GLN A 484 -53.46 43.71 -34.22
N ASN A 485 -53.36 44.74 -33.38
CA ASN A 485 -52.18 45.02 -32.57
C ASN A 485 -51.91 43.93 -31.53
N LEU A 486 -52.95 43.43 -30.85
CA LEU A 486 -52.83 42.35 -29.87
C LEU A 486 -52.49 41.02 -30.53
N SER A 487 -53.10 40.73 -31.67
CA SER A 487 -52.83 39.49 -32.41
C SER A 487 -51.39 39.46 -32.95
N CYS A 488 -50.86 40.60 -33.40
CA CYS A 488 -49.45 40.75 -33.77
C CYS A 488 -48.52 40.60 -32.56
N LEU A 489 -48.82 41.28 -31.44
CA LEU A 489 -48.04 41.14 -30.20
C LEU A 489 -47.97 39.69 -29.72
N LEU A 490 -49.11 38.97 -29.73
CA LEU A 490 -49.17 37.55 -29.38
C LEU A 490 -48.28 36.71 -30.29
N LEU A 491 -48.33 36.89 -31.62
CA LEU A 491 -47.49 36.13 -32.55
C LEU A 491 -45.99 36.41 -32.36
N ILE A 492 -45.60 37.68 -32.13
CA ILE A 492 -44.19 38.03 -31.83
C ILE A 492 -43.75 37.36 -30.53
N SER A 493 -44.57 37.40 -29.48
CA SER A 493 -44.24 36.76 -28.20
C SER A 493 -44.11 35.24 -28.35
N LEU A 494 -44.98 34.58 -29.14
CA LEU A 494 -44.88 33.14 -29.41
C LEU A 494 -43.61 32.78 -30.20
N MET A 495 -43.19 33.60 -31.17
CA MET A 495 -41.91 33.42 -31.88
C MET A 495 -40.74 33.45 -30.90
N LEU A 496 -40.73 34.42 -29.97
CA LEU A 496 -39.71 34.53 -28.94
C LEU A 496 -39.79 33.37 -27.92
N CYS A 497 -40.98 32.86 -27.58
CA CYS A 497 -41.14 31.67 -26.73
C CYS A 497 -40.51 30.43 -27.37
N PHE A 498 -40.66 30.23 -28.68
CA PHE A 498 -40.02 29.10 -29.36
C PHE A 498 -38.50 29.25 -29.37
N LEU A 499 -37.98 30.45 -29.65
CA LEU A 499 -36.54 30.71 -29.63
C LEU A 499 -35.92 30.60 -28.23
N CYS A 500 -36.63 31.01 -27.17
CA CYS A 500 -36.07 30.99 -25.82
C CYS A 500 -35.75 29.57 -25.33
N THR A 501 -36.46 28.55 -25.82
CA THR A 501 -36.16 27.14 -25.50
C THR A 501 -34.78 26.68 -25.94
N LEU A 502 -34.18 27.32 -26.95
CA LEU A 502 -32.82 27.01 -27.39
C LEU A 502 -31.77 27.40 -26.34
N LEU A 503 -32.04 28.39 -25.48
CA LEU A 503 -31.15 28.77 -24.37
C LEU A 503 -31.04 27.68 -23.29
N PHE A 504 -31.97 26.72 -23.27
CA PHE A 504 -31.97 25.60 -22.33
C PHE A 504 -31.10 24.42 -22.81
N ILE A 505 -30.73 24.37 -24.09
CA ILE A 505 -30.00 23.24 -24.70
C ILE A 505 -28.53 23.61 -24.85
N GLY A 506 -27.63 22.68 -24.50
CA GLY A 506 -26.19 22.85 -24.60
C GLY A 506 -25.49 22.93 -23.23
N ARG A 507 -24.21 23.30 -23.26
CA ARG A 507 -23.38 23.37 -22.05
C ARG A 507 -23.80 24.57 -21.20
N PRO A 508 -24.09 24.41 -19.89
CA PRO A 508 -24.48 25.52 -19.03
C PRO A 508 -23.29 26.47 -18.86
N THR A 509 -23.43 27.68 -19.38
CA THR A 509 -22.51 28.80 -19.16
C THR A 509 -23.16 29.82 -18.24
N GLN A 510 -22.36 30.70 -17.63
CA GLN A 510 -22.87 31.76 -16.76
C GLN A 510 -23.98 32.56 -17.45
N ILE A 511 -23.76 32.95 -18.71
CA ILE A 511 -24.70 33.78 -19.48
C ILE A 511 -25.99 33.01 -19.77
N CYS A 512 -25.89 31.73 -20.18
CA CYS A 512 -27.08 30.92 -20.44
C CYS A 512 -27.92 30.74 -19.17
N CYS A 513 -27.31 30.44 -18.01
CA CYS A 513 -28.05 30.23 -16.77
C CYS A 513 -28.81 31.51 -16.33
N LEU A 514 -28.20 32.68 -16.49
CA LEU A 514 -28.84 33.96 -16.15
C LEU A 514 -30.01 34.30 -17.07
N LEU A 515 -29.84 34.14 -18.39
CA LEU A 515 -30.84 34.58 -19.36
C LEU A 515 -32.03 33.63 -19.49
N ARG A 516 -31.81 32.33 -19.27
CA ARG A 516 -32.78 31.27 -19.58
C ARG A 516 -34.13 31.47 -18.89
N GLN A 517 -34.15 31.56 -17.56
CA GLN A 517 -35.39 31.67 -16.79
C GLN A 517 -36.04 33.06 -16.91
N VAL A 518 -35.24 34.12 -16.93
CA VAL A 518 -35.74 35.50 -17.06
C VAL A 518 -36.38 35.74 -18.42
N THR A 519 -35.73 35.28 -19.50
CA THR A 519 -36.27 35.42 -20.86
C THR A 519 -37.57 34.62 -21.00
N PHE A 520 -37.60 33.40 -20.47
CA PHE A 520 -38.82 32.60 -20.41
C PHE A 520 -39.95 33.34 -19.67
N GLY A 521 -39.72 33.80 -18.44
CA GLY A 521 -40.74 34.45 -17.61
C GLY A 521 -41.35 35.69 -18.28
N ILE A 522 -40.52 36.59 -18.80
CA ILE A 522 -40.97 37.85 -19.43
C ILE A 522 -41.75 37.58 -20.72
N VAL A 523 -41.18 36.80 -21.65
CA VAL A 523 -41.79 36.57 -22.97
C VAL A 523 -43.10 35.81 -22.82
N PHE A 524 -43.14 34.82 -21.94
CA PHE A 524 -44.32 34.01 -21.70
C PHE A 524 -45.44 34.82 -21.02
N THR A 525 -45.11 35.72 -20.10
CA THR A 525 -46.06 36.67 -19.50
C THR A 525 -46.68 37.61 -20.54
N ILE A 526 -45.90 38.12 -21.50
CA ILE A 526 -46.43 38.94 -22.61
C ILE A 526 -47.45 38.13 -23.43
N SER A 527 -47.15 36.85 -23.70
CA SER A 527 -48.07 35.98 -24.46
C SER A 527 -49.40 35.77 -23.73
N VAL A 528 -49.39 35.38 -22.46
CA VAL A 528 -50.60 35.11 -21.67
C VAL A 528 -51.39 36.40 -21.42
N SER A 529 -50.72 37.50 -21.06
CA SER A 529 -51.37 38.79 -20.83
C SER A 529 -52.01 39.36 -22.09
N SER A 530 -51.46 39.10 -23.29
CA SER A 530 -52.09 39.50 -24.55
C SER A 530 -53.43 38.77 -24.80
N VAL A 531 -53.53 37.50 -24.40
CA VAL A 531 -54.79 36.73 -24.48
C VAL A 531 -55.79 37.21 -23.43
N LEU A 532 -55.33 37.51 -22.20
CA LEU A 532 -56.15 38.13 -21.17
C LEU A 532 -56.72 39.47 -21.63
N ALA A 533 -55.85 40.35 -22.14
CA ALA A 533 -56.24 41.66 -22.66
C ALA A 533 -57.27 41.53 -23.79
N LYS A 534 -57.09 40.53 -24.66
CA LYS A 534 -58.00 40.24 -25.76
C LYS A 534 -59.38 39.79 -25.27
N THR A 535 -59.45 38.85 -24.34
CA THR A 535 -60.72 38.36 -23.77
C THR A 535 -61.45 39.45 -22.99
N LEU A 536 -60.73 40.23 -22.16
CA LEU A 536 -61.29 41.37 -21.43
C LEU A 536 -61.86 42.44 -22.35
N THR A 537 -61.19 42.76 -23.46
CA THR A 537 -61.74 43.72 -24.43
C THR A 537 -63.06 43.25 -25.04
N VAL A 538 -63.25 41.95 -25.27
CA VAL A 538 -64.51 41.39 -25.77
C VAL A 538 -65.61 41.52 -24.71
N ILE A 539 -65.34 41.11 -23.47
CA ILE A 539 -66.31 41.20 -22.34
C ILE A 539 -66.76 42.65 -22.11
N ILE A 540 -65.82 43.60 -22.15
CA ILE A 540 -66.10 45.02 -21.89
C ILE A 540 -66.86 45.65 -23.08
N ALA A 541 -66.54 45.28 -24.32
CA ALA A 541 -67.28 45.75 -25.49
C ALA A 541 -68.76 45.33 -25.45
N PHE A 542 -69.07 44.09 -25.06
CA PHE A 542 -70.45 43.61 -24.90
C PHE A 542 -71.18 44.20 -23.70
N ASN A 543 -70.49 44.47 -22.58
CA ASN A 543 -71.13 45.11 -21.42
C ASN A 543 -71.25 46.64 -21.55
N ALA A 544 -70.52 47.27 -22.48
CA ALA A 544 -70.63 48.69 -22.78
C ALA A 544 -71.81 49.05 -23.70
N THR A 545 -72.42 48.07 -24.38
CA THR A 545 -73.65 48.27 -25.18
C THR A 545 -74.92 48.30 -24.33
N LYS A 546 -74.87 47.94 -23.04
CA LYS A 546 -76.00 48.06 -22.10
C LYS A 546 -76.23 49.54 -21.70
N PRO A 547 -77.47 50.06 -21.74
CA PRO A 547 -77.76 51.46 -21.40
C PRO A 547 -77.38 51.76 -19.93
N GLY A 548 -76.65 52.86 -19.69
CA GLY A 548 -76.20 53.31 -18.36
C GLY A 548 -74.79 52.85 -17.91
N SER A 549 -74.04 52.11 -18.74
CA SER A 549 -72.74 51.55 -18.35
C SER A 549 -71.59 52.57 -18.32
N LYS A 550 -70.90 52.71 -17.16
CA LYS A 550 -69.67 53.50 -17.01
C LYS A 550 -68.47 52.93 -17.79
N LEU A 551 -68.57 51.70 -18.29
CA LEU A 551 -67.52 51.01 -19.04
C LEU A 551 -67.29 51.59 -20.44
N LYS A 552 -68.20 52.44 -20.94
CA LYS A 552 -68.11 53.07 -22.26
C LYS A 552 -66.86 53.93 -22.45
N LYS A 553 -66.28 54.48 -21.37
CA LYS A 553 -65.03 55.28 -21.40
C LYS A 553 -63.78 54.43 -21.67
N TYR A 554 -63.85 53.11 -21.41
CA TYR A 554 -62.72 52.19 -21.51
C TYR A 554 -62.78 51.28 -22.74
N VAL A 555 -63.74 51.49 -23.65
CA VAL A 555 -63.88 50.71 -24.88
C VAL A 555 -62.83 51.19 -25.91
N GLY A 556 -61.74 50.45 -26.06
CA GLY A 556 -60.71 50.72 -27.07
C GLY A 556 -59.39 49.99 -26.87
N THR A 557 -58.44 50.20 -27.79
CA THR A 557 -57.08 49.62 -27.78
C THR A 557 -56.23 50.06 -26.58
N GLN A 558 -56.54 51.19 -25.94
CA GLN A 558 -55.80 51.70 -24.78
C GLN A 558 -55.89 50.76 -23.56
N LEU A 559 -57.05 50.11 -23.34
CA LEU A 559 -57.21 49.17 -22.23
C LEU A 559 -56.35 47.92 -22.43
N SER A 560 -56.29 47.40 -23.65
CA SER A 560 -55.46 46.24 -23.99
C SER A 560 -53.98 46.49 -23.70
N ILE A 561 -53.48 47.66 -24.10
CA ILE A 561 -52.08 48.06 -23.88
C ILE A 561 -51.80 48.22 -22.39
N LEU A 562 -52.73 48.82 -21.63
CA LEU A 562 -52.61 48.99 -20.18
C LEU A 562 -52.55 47.66 -19.43
N VAL A 563 -53.38 46.68 -19.81
CA VAL A 563 -53.39 45.35 -19.19
C VAL A 563 -52.06 44.63 -19.46
N VAL A 564 -51.62 44.59 -20.71
CA VAL A 564 -50.35 43.93 -21.08
C VAL A 564 -49.17 44.61 -20.40
N SER A 565 -49.11 45.95 -20.38
CA SER A 565 -48.00 46.67 -19.77
C SER A 565 -47.96 46.49 -18.25
N ALA A 566 -49.10 46.54 -17.56
CA ALA A 566 -49.17 46.32 -16.12
C ALA A 566 -48.74 44.89 -15.74
N CYS A 567 -49.24 43.87 -16.45
CA CYS A 567 -48.87 42.49 -16.20
C CYS A 567 -47.39 42.21 -16.50
N SER A 568 -46.84 42.81 -17.56
CA SER A 568 -45.43 42.64 -17.92
C SER A 568 -44.52 43.39 -16.93
N LEU A 569 -44.94 44.57 -16.45
CA LEU A 569 -44.19 45.34 -15.45
C LEU A 569 -44.05 44.55 -14.15
N GLY A 570 -45.13 43.91 -13.68
CA GLY A 570 -45.09 43.04 -12.50
C GLY A 570 -44.02 41.95 -12.61
N GLU A 571 -43.99 41.24 -13.73
CA GLU A 571 -43.01 40.17 -13.97
C GLU A 571 -41.58 40.69 -14.08
N THR A 572 -41.36 41.83 -14.75
CA THR A 572 -40.02 42.43 -14.84
C THR A 572 -39.47 42.85 -13.48
N VAL A 573 -40.32 43.35 -12.58
CA VAL A 573 -39.91 43.68 -11.20
C VAL A 573 -39.49 42.41 -10.45
N ILE A 574 -40.29 41.33 -10.53
CA ILE A 574 -39.96 40.05 -9.90
C ILE A 574 -38.61 39.53 -10.43
N SER A 575 -38.42 39.56 -11.75
CA SER A 575 -37.18 39.11 -12.41
C SER A 575 -35.95 39.93 -12.00
N VAL A 576 -36.06 41.25 -11.91
CA VAL A 576 -34.96 42.13 -11.48
C VAL A 576 -34.58 41.87 -10.02
N VAL A 577 -35.56 41.71 -9.14
CA VAL A 577 -35.32 41.38 -7.73
C VAL A 577 -34.63 40.02 -7.59
N TRP A 578 -35.05 39.02 -8.36
CA TRP A 578 -34.43 37.69 -8.37
C TRP A 578 -32.96 37.77 -8.81
N MET A 579 -32.68 38.46 -9.92
CA MET A 579 -31.32 38.66 -10.44
C MET A 579 -30.40 39.43 -9.48
N ALA A 580 -30.94 40.42 -8.75
CA ALA A 580 -30.16 41.20 -7.79
C ALA A 580 -29.87 40.43 -6.49
N SER A 581 -30.80 39.59 -6.04
CA SER A 581 -30.71 38.94 -4.73
C SER A 581 -30.05 37.57 -4.79
N SER A 582 -30.40 36.75 -5.79
CA SER A 582 -29.97 35.34 -5.88
C SER A 582 -29.94 34.89 -7.35
N PRO A 583 -28.99 35.39 -8.15
CA PRO A 583 -28.93 35.07 -9.58
C PRO A 583 -28.61 33.59 -9.82
N PRO A 584 -29.21 32.96 -10.85
CA PRO A 584 -28.87 31.59 -11.24
C PRO A 584 -27.40 31.44 -11.65
N PHE A 585 -26.78 30.31 -11.29
CA PHE A 585 -25.36 30.04 -11.57
C PHE A 585 -25.13 28.59 -12.07
N PRO A 586 -24.06 28.33 -12.84
CA PRO A 586 -23.68 26.99 -13.25
C PRO A 586 -23.22 26.16 -12.05
N ASP A 587 -23.74 24.94 -11.93
CA ASP A 587 -23.45 24.03 -10.83
C ASP A 587 -23.19 22.61 -11.37
N ALA A 588 -22.46 21.80 -10.59
CA ALA A 588 -22.05 20.46 -10.97
C ALA A 588 -22.36 19.46 -9.84
N ASP A 589 -23.28 18.54 -10.11
CA ASP A 589 -23.59 17.47 -9.18
C ASP A 589 -22.65 16.28 -9.40
N THR A 590 -21.73 16.11 -8.44
CA THR A 590 -20.72 15.04 -8.39
C THR A 590 -21.22 13.77 -7.68
N SER A 591 -22.38 13.85 -7.02
CA SER A 591 -22.82 12.90 -5.99
C SER A 591 -23.90 11.93 -6.45
N SER A 592 -24.74 12.33 -7.42
CA SER A 592 -25.92 11.54 -7.79
C SER A 592 -25.65 10.32 -8.68
N LYS A 593 -24.52 10.27 -9.39
CA LYS A 593 -24.13 9.13 -10.25
C LYS A 593 -22.64 8.81 -10.11
N MET A 594 -22.33 7.53 -9.86
CA MET A 594 -20.97 6.99 -9.71
C MET A 594 -20.05 7.32 -10.90
N ASP A 595 -20.60 7.38 -12.11
CA ASP A 595 -19.80 7.47 -13.35
C ASP A 595 -19.79 8.81 -14.07
N THR A 596 -20.70 9.74 -13.72
CA THR A 596 -20.89 10.98 -14.47
C THR A 596 -21.12 12.17 -13.56
N ILE A 597 -20.48 13.30 -13.87
CA ILE A 597 -20.77 14.60 -13.28
C ILE A 597 -21.90 15.23 -14.09
N VAL A 598 -22.99 15.60 -13.42
CA VAL A 598 -24.14 16.23 -14.09
C VAL A 598 -23.99 17.74 -14.00
N LEU A 599 -23.84 18.41 -15.15
CA LEU A 599 -23.78 19.86 -15.23
C LEU A 599 -25.21 20.42 -15.33
N MET A 600 -25.55 21.36 -14.46
CA MET A 600 -26.86 22.00 -14.42
C MET A 600 -26.73 23.51 -14.15
N CYS A 601 -27.82 24.25 -14.34
CA CYS A 601 -27.93 25.62 -13.83
C CYS A 601 -28.71 25.54 -12.53
N ASN A 602 -28.10 25.93 -11.43
CA ASN A 602 -28.78 26.10 -10.16
C ASN A 602 -29.57 27.42 -10.19
N GLU A 603 -30.85 27.36 -9.85
CA GLU A 603 -31.74 28.52 -9.87
C GLU A 603 -31.41 29.57 -8.77
N GLY A 604 -30.52 29.24 -7.82
CA GLY A 604 -30.09 30.11 -6.72
C GLY A 604 -31.13 30.22 -5.60
N SER A 605 -32.39 30.49 -5.95
CA SER A 605 -33.51 30.54 -5.00
C SER A 605 -34.77 29.87 -5.55
N ASN A 606 -35.13 28.74 -4.94
CA ASN A 606 -36.36 28.01 -5.28
C ASN A 606 -37.62 28.87 -5.11
N THR A 607 -37.63 29.78 -4.13
CA THR A 607 -38.78 30.65 -3.85
C THR A 607 -39.07 31.56 -5.04
N PHE A 608 -38.07 32.27 -5.56
CA PHE A 608 -38.26 33.18 -6.70
C PHE A 608 -38.63 32.43 -7.98
N PHE A 609 -38.05 31.25 -8.20
CA PHE A 609 -38.42 30.37 -9.32
C PHE A 609 -39.92 30.01 -9.29
N PHE A 610 -40.42 29.53 -8.14
CA PHE A 610 -41.85 29.24 -7.99
C PHE A 610 -42.73 30.49 -7.98
N CYS A 611 -42.23 31.65 -7.55
CA CYS A 611 -42.96 32.92 -7.67
C CYS A 611 -43.25 33.29 -9.12
N ILE A 612 -42.28 33.16 -10.04
CA ILE A 612 -42.47 33.44 -11.47
C ILE A 612 -43.48 32.46 -12.09
N ILE A 613 -43.32 31.15 -11.83
CA ILE A 613 -44.27 30.14 -12.32
C ILE A 613 -45.67 30.40 -11.75
N GLY A 614 -45.75 30.76 -10.47
CA GLY A 614 -46.99 31.14 -9.80
C GLY A 614 -47.64 32.36 -10.44
N TYR A 615 -46.87 33.41 -10.75
CA TYR A 615 -47.37 34.62 -11.41
C TYR A 615 -47.96 34.31 -12.79
N ILE A 616 -47.23 33.58 -13.63
CA ILE A 616 -47.71 33.10 -14.94
C ILE A 616 -48.96 32.23 -14.78
N GLY A 617 -48.96 31.31 -13.81
CA GLY A 617 -50.10 30.44 -13.50
C GLY A 617 -51.35 31.22 -13.10
N THR A 618 -51.22 32.26 -12.27
CA THR A 618 -52.35 33.12 -11.88
C THR A 618 -52.88 33.91 -13.08
N LEU A 619 -52.01 34.45 -13.92
CA LEU A 619 -52.42 35.13 -15.16
C LEU A 619 -53.14 34.18 -16.11
N ALA A 620 -52.67 32.94 -16.24
CA ALA A 620 -53.30 31.93 -17.08
C ALA A 620 -54.68 31.52 -16.54
N LEU A 621 -54.81 31.36 -15.22
CA LEU A 621 -56.10 31.07 -14.58
C LEU A 621 -57.10 32.22 -14.78
N LEU A 622 -56.68 33.48 -14.57
CA LEU A 622 -57.51 34.65 -14.83
C LEU A 622 -57.91 34.73 -16.31
N SER A 623 -56.99 34.40 -17.22
CA SER A 623 -57.26 34.33 -18.66
C SER A 623 -58.28 33.26 -19.00
N PHE A 624 -58.18 32.08 -18.37
CA PHE A 624 -59.14 30.99 -18.54
C PHE A 624 -60.53 31.37 -18.03
N ILE A 625 -60.62 31.97 -16.84
CA ILE A 625 -61.90 32.44 -16.27
C ILE A 625 -62.54 33.48 -17.19
N ALA A 626 -61.77 34.48 -17.64
CA ALA A 626 -62.24 35.49 -18.58
C ALA A 626 -62.71 34.87 -19.90
N ALA A 627 -61.93 33.94 -20.48
CA ALA A 627 -62.31 33.24 -21.70
C ALA A 627 -63.60 32.43 -21.53
N PHE A 628 -63.75 31.73 -20.41
CA PHE A 628 -64.93 30.92 -20.11
C PHE A 628 -66.19 31.77 -19.97
N LEU A 629 -66.11 32.93 -19.30
CA LEU A 629 -67.21 33.89 -19.22
C LEU A 629 -67.57 34.48 -20.59
N ALA A 630 -66.59 34.60 -21.49
CA ALA A 630 -66.80 35.16 -22.82
C ALA A 630 -67.38 34.14 -23.83
N LYS A 631 -67.39 32.84 -23.52
CA LYS A 631 -67.73 31.77 -24.48
C LYS A 631 -69.17 31.84 -25.00
N ASP A 632 -70.09 32.35 -24.18
CA ASP A 632 -71.53 32.36 -24.47
C ASP A 632 -71.96 33.67 -25.18
N PHE A 633 -71.04 34.60 -25.43
CA PHE A 633 -71.36 35.80 -26.21
C PHE A 633 -71.54 35.45 -27.70
N PRO A 634 -72.52 36.06 -28.39
CA PRO A 634 -72.72 35.89 -29.82
C PRO A 634 -71.59 36.61 -30.59
N ASP A 635 -70.45 35.93 -30.72
CA ASP A 635 -69.30 36.42 -31.46
C ASP A 635 -69.34 35.93 -32.91
N ARG A 636 -68.90 36.76 -33.86
CA ARG A 636 -69.07 36.54 -35.31
C ARG A 636 -68.36 35.29 -35.84
N PHE A 637 -67.50 34.62 -35.05
CA PHE A 637 -66.67 33.49 -35.51
C PHE A 637 -66.35 32.40 -34.45
N ASN A 638 -67.14 32.22 -33.38
CA ASN A 638 -66.85 31.28 -32.28
C ASN A 638 -65.46 31.47 -31.64
N GLU A 639 -64.90 32.68 -31.71
CA GLU A 639 -63.51 32.96 -31.32
C GLU A 639 -63.27 32.78 -29.81
N ALA A 640 -64.20 33.22 -28.97
CA ALA A 640 -64.10 33.03 -27.52
C ALA A 640 -64.02 31.54 -27.13
N LYS A 641 -64.69 30.65 -27.88
CA LYS A 641 -64.64 29.19 -27.66
C LYS A 641 -63.25 28.62 -27.97
N ASN A 642 -62.62 29.08 -29.05
CA ASN A 642 -61.25 28.67 -29.41
C ASN A 642 -60.21 29.16 -28.39
N ILE A 643 -60.37 30.38 -27.88
CA ILE A 643 -59.50 30.92 -26.81
C ILE A 643 -59.68 30.12 -25.51
N THR A 644 -60.91 29.76 -25.16
CA THR A 644 -61.19 28.94 -23.97
C THR A 644 -60.55 27.56 -24.06
N PHE A 645 -60.65 26.89 -25.22
CA PHE A 645 -60.03 25.58 -25.43
C PHE A 645 -58.50 25.68 -25.35
N SER A 646 -57.92 26.74 -25.91
CA SER A 646 -56.49 27.01 -25.85
C SER A 646 -55.98 27.22 -24.42
N MET A 647 -56.70 28.04 -23.63
CA MET A 647 -56.35 28.31 -22.23
C MET A 647 -56.55 27.11 -21.31
N LEU A 648 -57.54 26.25 -21.61
CA LEU A 648 -57.72 24.97 -20.91
C LEU A 648 -56.53 24.03 -21.16
N GLY A 649 -56.10 23.89 -22.42
CA GLY A 649 -54.92 23.10 -22.78
C GLY A 649 -53.65 23.64 -22.10
N PHE A 650 -53.48 24.96 -22.11
CA PHE A 650 -52.37 25.62 -21.42
C PHE A 650 -52.34 25.29 -19.92
N CYS A 651 -53.45 25.47 -19.20
CA CYS A 651 -53.53 25.18 -17.77
C CYS A 651 -53.26 23.70 -17.47
N SER A 652 -53.70 22.79 -18.36
CA SER A 652 -53.47 21.35 -18.21
C SER A 652 -51.99 20.97 -18.32
N VAL A 653 -51.26 21.56 -19.27
CA VAL A 653 -49.81 21.33 -19.44
C VAL A 653 -49.03 21.80 -18.22
N TRP A 654 -49.33 23.00 -17.71
CA TRP A 654 -48.64 23.55 -16.53
C TRP A 654 -49.01 22.84 -15.22
N GLY A 655 -50.25 22.34 -15.10
CA GLY A 655 -50.64 21.47 -14.00
C GLY A 655 -49.86 20.16 -13.97
N ALA A 656 -49.58 19.57 -15.16
CA ALA A 656 -48.77 18.35 -15.28
C ALA A 656 -47.26 18.60 -15.15
N PHE A 657 -46.79 19.81 -15.45
CA PHE A 657 -45.37 20.17 -15.39
C PHE A 657 -44.79 20.05 -13.97
N VAL A 658 -45.48 20.58 -12.95
CA VAL A 658 -44.98 20.63 -11.57
C VAL A 658 -44.56 19.23 -11.03
N PRO A 659 -45.42 18.20 -11.06
CA PRO A 659 -45.02 16.86 -10.60
C PRO A 659 -43.94 16.22 -11.49
N ALA A 660 -43.95 16.47 -12.80
CA ALA A 660 -42.95 15.93 -13.73
C ALA A 660 -41.55 16.55 -13.51
N TYR A 661 -41.49 17.85 -13.21
CA TYR A 661 -40.27 18.58 -12.88
C TYR A 661 -39.64 18.05 -11.59
N LEU A 662 -40.45 17.88 -10.52
CA LEU A 662 -39.97 17.39 -9.23
C LEU A 662 -39.52 15.92 -9.26
N SER A 663 -40.09 15.10 -10.14
CA SER A 663 -39.71 13.68 -10.28
C SER A 663 -38.47 13.45 -11.16
N SER A 664 -38.08 14.43 -11.97
CA SER A 664 -36.99 14.28 -12.94
C SER A 664 -35.70 14.87 -12.39
N LYS A 665 -34.55 14.27 -12.74
CA LYS A 665 -33.21 14.76 -12.34
C LYS A 665 -32.29 14.94 -13.55
N GLY A 666 -31.37 15.89 -13.45
CA GLY A 666 -30.33 16.14 -14.45
C GLY A 666 -30.88 16.62 -15.79
N SER A 667 -30.30 16.15 -16.90
CA SER A 667 -30.68 16.59 -18.27
C SER A 667 -32.15 16.36 -18.63
N ARG A 668 -32.82 15.37 -18.02
CA ARG A 668 -34.24 15.08 -18.24
C ARG A 668 -35.16 16.14 -17.64
N MET A 669 -34.77 16.74 -16.52
CA MET A 669 -35.53 17.81 -15.85
C MET A 669 -35.67 19.03 -16.77
N VAL A 670 -34.56 19.44 -17.40
CA VAL A 670 -34.53 20.53 -18.38
C VAL A 670 -35.36 20.21 -19.62
N ALA A 671 -35.35 18.95 -20.08
CA ALA A 671 -36.16 18.53 -21.22
C ALA A 671 -37.68 18.61 -20.96
N VAL A 672 -38.13 18.29 -19.74
CA VAL A 672 -39.54 18.40 -19.32
C VAL A 672 -40.01 19.86 -19.36
N GLU A 673 -39.16 20.79 -18.95
CA GLU A 673 -39.44 22.23 -18.99
C GLU A 673 -39.59 22.75 -20.43
N ILE A 674 -38.64 22.40 -21.32
CA ILE A 674 -38.72 22.75 -22.75
C ILE A 674 -40.01 22.19 -23.36
N PHE A 675 -40.36 20.94 -23.06
CA PHE A 675 -41.57 20.31 -23.58
C PHE A 675 -42.84 21.06 -23.16
N ALA A 676 -42.93 21.47 -21.90
CA ALA A 676 -44.06 22.25 -21.40
C ALA A 676 -44.19 23.61 -22.11
N ILE A 677 -43.07 24.31 -22.33
CA ILE A 677 -43.03 25.60 -23.04
C ILE A 677 -43.48 25.45 -24.49
N LEU A 678 -42.93 24.46 -25.22
CA LEU A 678 -43.27 24.23 -26.62
C LEU A 678 -44.73 23.81 -26.79
N SER A 679 -45.21 22.87 -25.96
CA SER A 679 -46.58 22.34 -26.04
C SER A 679 -47.63 23.41 -25.75
N SER A 680 -47.44 24.19 -24.68
CA SER A 680 -48.36 25.27 -24.31
C SER A 680 -48.40 26.41 -25.35
N SER A 681 -47.23 26.83 -25.86
CA SER A 681 -47.12 27.85 -26.91
C SER A 681 -47.72 27.38 -28.25
N ALA A 682 -47.50 26.11 -28.62
CA ALA A 682 -48.11 25.51 -29.80
C ALA A 682 -49.64 25.42 -29.64
N GLY A 683 -50.15 25.12 -28.45
CA GLY A 683 -51.58 25.14 -28.14
C GLY A 683 -52.22 26.51 -28.35
N LEU A 684 -51.54 27.59 -27.97
CA LEU A 684 -51.95 28.99 -28.24
C LEU A 684 -51.97 29.29 -29.74
N LEU A 685 -50.91 28.92 -30.46
CA LEU A 685 -50.80 29.14 -31.90
C LEU A 685 -51.92 28.41 -32.68
N ILE A 686 -52.05 27.10 -32.43
CA ILE A 686 -52.95 26.23 -33.19
C ILE A 686 -54.41 26.64 -32.96
N CYS A 687 -54.83 26.78 -31.70
CA CYS A 687 -56.24 27.00 -31.39
C CYS A 687 -56.71 28.41 -31.80
N ILE A 688 -55.85 29.44 -31.65
CA ILE A 688 -56.26 30.84 -31.89
C ILE A 688 -56.14 31.22 -33.37
N PHE A 689 -55.12 30.75 -34.09
CA PHE A 689 -54.79 31.25 -35.43
C PHE A 689 -55.15 30.29 -36.56
N VAL A 690 -55.09 28.96 -36.37
CA VAL A 690 -55.41 28.01 -37.45
C VAL A 690 -56.84 28.16 -37.99
N PRO A 691 -57.89 28.30 -37.15
CA PRO A 691 -59.25 28.54 -37.64
C PRO A 691 -59.36 29.82 -38.49
N LYS A 692 -58.57 30.85 -38.17
CA LYS A 692 -58.57 32.14 -38.88
C LYS A 692 -57.86 32.05 -40.21
N CYS A 693 -56.68 31.41 -40.24
CA CYS A 693 -55.97 31.12 -41.49
C CYS A 693 -56.83 30.26 -42.41
N TYR A 694 -57.54 29.25 -41.87
CA TYR A 694 -58.46 28.42 -42.65
C TYR A 694 -59.56 29.25 -43.32
N ILE A 695 -60.21 30.16 -42.58
CA ILE A 695 -61.25 31.04 -43.14
C ILE A 695 -60.67 31.98 -44.20
N ILE A 696 -59.50 32.57 -43.97
CA ILE A 696 -58.84 33.49 -44.92
C ILE A 696 -58.58 32.81 -46.27
N PHE A 697 -58.14 31.54 -46.28
CA PHE A 697 -57.81 30.81 -47.52
C PHE A 697 -58.99 30.07 -48.17
N LYS A 698 -59.85 29.41 -47.37
CA LYS A 698 -60.93 28.53 -47.90
C LYS A 698 -62.27 29.23 -48.06
N ARG A 699 -62.48 30.42 -47.47
CA ARG A 699 -63.74 31.19 -47.54
C ARG A 699 -63.52 32.68 -47.86
N PRO A 700 -62.98 33.01 -49.06
CA PRO A 700 -62.66 34.38 -49.45
C PRO A 700 -63.89 35.31 -49.55
N GLU A 701 -65.10 34.78 -49.65
CA GLU A 701 -66.36 35.52 -49.66
C GLU A 701 -66.64 36.26 -48.34
N LEU A 702 -66.17 35.72 -47.21
CA LEU A 702 -66.28 36.36 -45.88
C LEU A 702 -65.28 37.51 -45.68
N ASN A 703 -64.26 37.62 -46.55
CA ASN A 703 -63.27 38.70 -46.50
C ASN A 703 -63.80 40.02 -47.11
N LYS A 704 -64.91 40.00 -47.87
CA LYS A 704 -65.43 41.18 -48.62
C LYS A 704 -66.76 41.74 -48.09
N MET A 705 -67.45 41.06 -47.16
CA MET A 705 -68.82 41.42 -46.76
C MET A 705 -68.88 42.65 -45.83
N ARG A 706 -69.23 43.81 -46.40
CA ARG A 706 -69.82 44.97 -45.69
C ARG A 706 -71.35 44.85 -45.81
N LYS A 707 -72.02 44.10 -44.91
CA LYS A 707 -73.49 44.12 -44.82
C LYS A 707 -73.95 45.16 -43.79
N ILE A 708 -74.48 46.22 -44.39
CA ILE A 708 -75.35 47.32 -43.95
C ILE A 708 -76.13 47.04 -42.64
N CYS A 709 -76.06 48.00 -41.71
CA CYS A 709 -77.04 48.19 -40.64
C CYS A 709 -78.33 48.79 -41.21
N SER A 710 -79.43 48.05 -41.11
CA SER A 710 -80.82 48.49 -40.93
C SER A 710 -81.58 47.20 -40.62
N THR A 711 -82.06 46.96 -39.40
CA THR A 711 -83.07 47.70 -38.64
C THR A 711 -82.97 47.30 -37.18
#